data_AF-L0AN92-F1
#
_entry.id   AF-L0AN92-F1
#
_cell.length_a   1.000
_cell.length_b   1.000
_cell.length_c   1.000
_cell.angle_alpha   90.00
_cell.angle_beta   90.00
_cell.angle_gamma   90.00
#
_symmetry.space_group_name_H-M   'P 1'
#
loop_
_entity.id
_entity.type
_entity.pdbx_description
1 polymer ?
#
loop_
_entity_poly.entity_id
_entity_poly.type
_entity_poly.pdbx_seq_one_letter_code
_entity_poly.pdbx_strand_id
1 'polypeptide(L)'
;MYTSQRVKITSIVIAFLIGFSVLTFLTLSASASAEEAPEDAIEIEDVDDLQSIEDEPGEDYILTDDIDASETENWNTDTIDVTDETIGPADRQKLSTNYPIEEGTLTVYLEENGTEEVSEDEYQVNHEDGEIIFEEMPTNMDIAEYGDLTLQPSGNIAVDYTTAEEVPHGFDPIETFNGTLDGQNNSVDNLYIERADEDGVGLISTNTGEISNLTVNSQVAGGDYVGGAVGINDGDLTNVHSESHVMGNIHVGGLVGQNNESITQSSTSGGLALDVIGDTGVGGLAGHTDGDISDSHSENNVHSTNLNAGGFVGSIDNDGSVDSSMASGTVNGATSVGGFVGNIDDGSISESNSSGDVTVEMSVGGGFAGGVLHGTISDSYTTSDVYTEGGGLTGADGVETGIDGIGGFIGVAQSDNGVTDSYTAGEVTIGDNDSGGTFAGGVEKGSETTAIENSYYNAETADEELSEVGSSEGELEENEVTGLSEGEMTGDNAEEHMELDFEDTWYTGDAYALLSDDIHDVELTVINNGDPVEDAEVEIIQGEEIVTESETDEDGLAVTSVQESAYTVSVEHGEDEITENIVVDDDTSATLEFTSEAGGGGGAGDDGIPLVLVGIVIAVITVLAGVIGLIVFASRQ
;
A
#
# COMPACT_ATOMS: atom_id res chain seq x y z
N MET A 1 9.97 43.50 41.92
CA MET A 1 9.73 42.39 41.00
C MET A 1 8.78 41.36 41.64
N TYR A 2 7.66 41.79 42.21
CA TYR A 2 6.77 40.92 43.01
C TYR A 2 5.28 41.21 42.77
N THR A 3 4.95 41.78 41.60
CA THR A 3 3.59 42.24 41.28
C THR A 3 3.11 41.81 39.89
N SER A 4 3.93 41.10 39.10
CA SER A 4 3.55 40.64 37.75
C SER A 4 3.00 39.20 37.72
N GLN A 5 3.31 38.36 38.71
CA GLN A 5 2.83 36.97 38.78
C GLN A 5 1.38 36.84 39.28
N ARG A 6 0.84 37.81 40.01
CA ARG A 6 -0.54 37.74 40.52
C ARG A 6 -1.62 38.12 39.51
N VAL A 7 -1.24 38.72 38.37
CA VAL A 7 -2.20 39.06 37.30
C VAL A 7 -2.40 37.87 36.34
N LYS A 8 -1.39 37.00 36.16
CA LYS A 8 -1.56 35.76 35.38
C LYS A 8 -2.42 34.71 36.10
N ILE A 9 -2.24 34.54 37.41
CA ILE A 9 -2.99 33.54 38.20
C ILE A 9 -4.50 33.86 38.29
N THR A 10 -4.90 35.15 38.26
CA THR A 10 -6.34 35.50 38.28
C THR A 10 -6.99 35.37 36.90
N SER A 11 -6.22 35.42 35.81
CA SER A 11 -6.73 35.16 34.45
C SER A 11 -6.91 33.66 34.19
N ILE A 12 -6.01 32.82 34.72
CA ILE A 12 -6.07 31.35 34.57
C ILE A 12 -7.24 30.76 35.37
N VAL A 13 -7.52 31.26 36.57
CA VAL A 13 -8.67 30.78 37.38
C VAL A 13 -10.03 31.24 36.83
N ILE A 14 -10.07 32.32 36.03
CA ILE A 14 -11.30 32.73 35.31
C ILE A 14 -11.46 31.94 34.00
N ALA A 15 -10.37 31.54 33.34
CA ALA A 15 -10.41 30.60 32.22
C ALA A 15 -10.91 29.21 32.65
N PHE A 16 -10.49 28.72 33.81
CA PHE A 16 -10.92 27.42 34.37
C PHE A 16 -12.42 27.35 34.73
N LEU A 17 -13.02 28.46 35.16
CA LEU A 17 -14.46 28.53 35.47
C LEU A 17 -15.35 28.82 34.25
N ILE A 18 -14.77 29.38 33.18
CA ILE A 18 -15.45 29.51 31.88
C ILE A 18 -15.37 28.18 31.14
N GLY A 19 -14.25 27.46 31.18
CA GLY A 19 -14.07 26.13 30.57
C GLY A 19 -15.10 25.11 31.03
N PHE A 20 -15.42 25.05 32.33
CA PHE A 20 -16.43 24.12 32.85
C PHE A 20 -17.88 24.47 32.46
N SER A 21 -18.14 25.72 32.05
CA SER A 21 -19.46 26.15 31.56
C SER A 21 -19.61 25.98 30.04
N VAL A 22 -18.50 25.89 29.31
CA VAL A 22 -18.49 25.53 27.89
C VAL A 22 -18.46 24.01 27.70
N LEU A 23 -17.95 23.23 28.67
CA LEU A 23 -17.93 21.75 28.62
C LEU A 23 -19.31 21.06 28.73
N THR A 24 -20.39 21.80 29.02
CA THR A 24 -21.78 21.30 28.85
C THR A 24 -22.47 21.82 27.60
N PHE A 25 -21.72 22.49 26.72
CA PHE A 25 -22.12 22.92 25.38
C PHE A 25 -21.12 22.48 24.28
N LEU A 26 -20.04 21.77 24.64
CA LEU A 26 -18.99 21.29 23.72
C LEU A 26 -19.02 19.78 23.47
N THR A 27 -20.05 19.05 23.90
CA THR A 27 -20.34 17.70 23.33
C THR A 27 -21.08 17.81 21.99
N LEU A 28 -20.80 18.87 21.23
CA LEU A 28 -21.43 19.17 19.94
C LEU A 28 -20.53 20.10 19.12
N SER A 29 -19.25 19.74 18.94
CA SER A 29 -18.39 20.26 17.85
C SER A 29 -16.98 19.63 17.90
N ALA A 30 -16.90 18.30 17.97
CA ALA A 30 -15.66 17.57 17.67
C ALA A 30 -16.03 16.46 16.68
N SER A 31 -16.37 16.89 15.45
CA SER A 31 -15.94 16.17 14.26
C SER A 31 -14.96 17.13 13.58
N ALA A 32 -13.75 16.65 13.31
CA ALA A 32 -12.96 17.22 12.24
C ALA A 32 -13.76 16.93 10.95
N SER A 33 -14.18 18.01 10.29
CA SER A 33 -14.92 18.06 9.03
C SER A 33 -15.97 16.97 8.74
N ALA A 34 -16.98 16.80 9.59
CA ALA A 34 -18.27 16.41 9.02
C ALA A 34 -18.84 17.69 8.37
N GLU A 35 -18.55 17.89 7.09
CA GLU A 35 -19.38 18.77 6.28
C GLU A 35 -20.84 18.31 6.51
N GLU A 36 -21.72 19.19 7.02
CA GLU A 36 -23.11 18.79 7.23
C GLU A 36 -23.64 18.31 5.88
N ALA A 37 -23.92 17.00 5.77
CA ALA A 37 -24.43 16.38 4.55
C ALA A 37 -25.55 17.26 3.96
N PRO A 38 -25.56 17.49 2.63
CA PRO A 38 -26.53 18.38 2.02
C PRO A 38 -27.95 17.97 2.45
N GLU A 39 -28.79 18.95 2.84
CA GLU A 39 -30.13 18.69 3.44
C GLU A 39 -31.04 17.79 2.59
N ASP A 40 -30.72 17.57 1.31
CA ASP A 40 -31.47 16.81 0.32
C ASP A 40 -30.72 15.56 -0.21
N ALA A 41 -29.62 15.11 0.43
CA ALA A 41 -28.89 13.91 0.00
C ALA A 41 -29.76 12.64 0.07
N ILE A 42 -29.52 11.73 -0.87
CA ILE A 42 -30.17 10.43 -0.95
C ILE A 42 -29.44 9.46 -0.03
N GLU A 43 -30.16 8.87 0.92
CA GLU A 43 -29.64 7.88 1.85
C GLU A 43 -29.52 6.52 1.14
N ILE A 44 -28.37 5.86 1.28
CA ILE A 44 -28.11 4.50 0.84
C ILE A 44 -28.12 3.60 2.09
N GLU A 45 -29.15 2.75 2.20
CA GLU A 45 -29.33 1.86 3.36
C GLU A 45 -28.92 0.39 3.06
N ASP A 46 -28.88 0.00 1.78
CA ASP A 46 -28.54 -1.36 1.35
C ASP A 46 -27.93 -1.42 -0.06
N VAL A 47 -27.59 -2.62 -0.52
CA VAL A 47 -26.94 -2.85 -1.81
C VAL A 47 -27.87 -2.60 -3.02
N ASP A 48 -29.20 -2.70 -2.85
CA ASP A 48 -30.16 -2.34 -3.89
C ASP A 48 -30.19 -0.80 -4.08
N ASP A 49 -30.15 -0.04 -2.98
CA ASP A 49 -30.02 1.43 -3.02
C ASP A 49 -28.68 1.84 -3.65
N LEU A 50 -27.58 1.14 -3.31
CA LEU A 50 -26.26 1.36 -3.90
C LEU A 50 -26.27 1.16 -5.41
N GLN A 51 -26.86 0.06 -5.89
CA GLN A 51 -27.01 -0.21 -7.33
C GLN A 51 -27.91 0.82 -8.02
N SER A 52 -28.85 1.42 -7.29
CA SER A 52 -29.78 2.42 -7.82
C SER A 52 -29.14 3.79 -8.10
N ILE A 53 -27.88 4.03 -7.69
CA ILE A 53 -27.12 5.23 -8.10
C ILE A 53 -27.09 5.36 -9.63
N GLU A 54 -27.06 4.24 -10.35
CA GLU A 54 -27.06 4.21 -11.82
C GLU A 54 -28.30 4.92 -12.45
N ASP A 55 -29.43 4.97 -11.73
CA ASP A 55 -30.63 5.65 -12.24
C ASP A 55 -30.49 7.19 -12.19
N GLU A 56 -29.76 7.73 -11.21
CA GLU A 56 -29.59 9.17 -10.96
C GLU A 56 -28.14 9.51 -10.52
N PRO A 57 -27.10 9.29 -11.34
CA PRO A 57 -25.69 9.30 -10.91
C PRO A 57 -25.08 10.69 -10.67
N GLY A 58 -25.90 11.74 -10.76
CA GLY A 58 -25.50 13.14 -10.56
C GLY A 58 -26.13 13.79 -9.33
N GLU A 59 -26.76 12.99 -8.47
CA GLU A 59 -27.32 13.44 -7.20
C GLU A 59 -26.31 13.25 -6.05
N ASP A 60 -26.61 13.82 -4.89
CA ASP A 60 -25.78 13.70 -3.69
C ASP A 60 -26.25 12.49 -2.88
N TYR A 61 -25.32 11.62 -2.48
CA TYR A 61 -25.57 10.37 -1.77
C TYR A 61 -24.80 10.30 -0.45
N ILE A 62 -25.43 9.67 0.55
CA ILE A 62 -24.78 9.35 1.83
C ILE A 62 -25.01 7.88 2.20
N LEU A 63 -23.97 7.18 2.63
CA LEU A 63 -24.14 5.88 3.29
C LEU A 63 -24.49 6.13 4.75
N THR A 64 -25.60 5.54 5.22
CA THR A 64 -26.05 5.72 6.61
C THR A 64 -25.57 4.62 7.56
N ASP A 65 -25.20 3.47 7.01
CA ASP A 65 -24.72 2.29 7.72
C ASP A 65 -23.78 1.48 6.79
N ASP A 66 -23.01 0.54 7.34
CA ASP A 66 -22.23 -0.44 6.56
C ASP A 66 -23.17 -1.32 5.70
N ILE A 67 -22.80 -1.55 4.44
CA ILE A 67 -23.57 -2.32 3.45
C ILE A 67 -22.97 -3.73 3.31
N ASP A 68 -23.77 -4.77 3.59
CA ASP A 68 -23.42 -6.16 3.26
C ASP A 68 -23.87 -6.48 1.82
N ALA A 69 -22.92 -6.44 0.88
CA ALA A 69 -23.13 -6.69 -0.55
C ALA A 69 -22.94 -8.17 -0.94
N SER A 70 -22.89 -9.11 0.02
CA SER A 70 -22.61 -10.53 -0.26
C SER A 70 -23.59 -11.22 -1.22
N GLU A 71 -24.80 -10.68 -1.41
CA GLU A 71 -25.75 -11.24 -2.37
C GLU A 71 -25.37 -10.99 -3.83
N THR A 72 -24.48 -10.02 -4.09
CA THR A 72 -23.99 -9.69 -5.44
C THR A 72 -23.28 -10.87 -6.09
N GLU A 73 -22.73 -11.83 -5.32
CA GLU A 73 -22.13 -13.08 -5.83
C GLU A 73 -23.07 -13.90 -6.76
N ASN A 74 -24.39 -13.64 -6.70
CA ASN A 74 -25.41 -14.32 -7.50
C ASN A 74 -26.18 -13.38 -8.45
N TRP A 75 -25.71 -12.14 -8.63
CA TRP A 75 -26.36 -11.13 -9.46
C TRP A 75 -25.89 -11.20 -10.91
N ASN A 76 -26.72 -10.61 -11.80
CA ASN A 76 -26.40 -10.42 -13.22
C ASN A 76 -25.87 -11.68 -13.90
N THR A 77 -26.65 -12.76 -13.89
CA THR A 77 -26.24 -14.06 -14.42
C THR A 77 -26.48 -14.15 -15.93
N ASP A 78 -25.46 -14.50 -16.70
CA ASP A 78 -25.58 -14.75 -18.15
C ASP A 78 -24.63 -15.88 -18.59
N THR A 79 -24.89 -16.48 -19.77
CA THR A 79 -23.90 -17.36 -20.39
C THR A 79 -22.80 -16.52 -21.04
N ILE A 80 -21.54 -16.81 -20.76
CA ILE A 80 -20.40 -16.05 -21.27
C ILE A 80 -19.72 -16.78 -22.42
N ASP A 81 -19.22 -16.03 -23.41
CA ASP A 81 -18.34 -16.54 -24.46
C ASP A 81 -16.89 -16.38 -23.98
N VAL A 82 -16.33 -17.42 -23.37
CA VAL A 82 -14.94 -17.45 -22.93
C VAL A 82 -14.03 -17.50 -24.14
N THR A 83 -13.04 -16.62 -24.20
CA THR A 83 -12.03 -16.58 -25.27
C THR A 83 -10.62 -16.71 -24.72
N ASP A 84 -9.76 -17.43 -25.44
CA ASP A 84 -8.33 -17.61 -25.15
C ASP A 84 -8.02 -18.14 -23.74
N GLU A 85 -8.90 -18.99 -23.17
CA GLU A 85 -8.64 -19.58 -21.86
C GLU A 85 -7.46 -20.56 -21.94
N THR A 86 -6.37 -20.22 -21.27
CA THR A 86 -5.21 -21.11 -21.15
C THR A 86 -5.47 -22.22 -20.14
N ILE A 87 -5.70 -23.44 -20.64
CA ILE A 87 -6.07 -24.60 -19.82
C ILE A 87 -4.87 -25.49 -19.46
N GLY A 88 -3.65 -25.10 -19.84
CA GLY A 88 -2.39 -25.72 -19.44
C GLY A 88 -1.56 -26.32 -20.58
N PRO A 89 -0.43 -26.98 -20.26
CA PRO A 89 0.55 -27.36 -21.27
C PRO A 89 0.06 -28.48 -22.19
N ALA A 90 0.40 -28.38 -23.49
CA ALA A 90 -0.02 -29.29 -24.55
C ALA A 90 0.52 -30.72 -24.42
N ASP A 91 1.43 -30.97 -23.47
CA ASP A 91 1.93 -32.30 -23.12
C ASP A 91 1.08 -33.02 -22.06
N ARG A 92 -0.05 -32.43 -21.64
CA ARG A 92 -1.04 -33.06 -20.76
C ARG A 92 -2.24 -33.55 -21.57
N GLN A 93 -2.54 -34.85 -21.44
CA GLN A 93 -3.65 -35.48 -22.16
C GLN A 93 -5.03 -35.07 -21.65
N LYS A 94 -5.10 -34.47 -20.46
CA LYS A 94 -6.33 -34.12 -19.79
C LYS A 94 -6.17 -32.72 -19.22
N LEU A 95 -6.98 -31.81 -19.73
CA LEU A 95 -7.06 -30.41 -19.34
C LEU A 95 -8.51 -30.10 -18.95
N SER A 96 -8.72 -29.00 -18.24
CA SER A 96 -10.04 -28.61 -17.75
C SER A 96 -10.20 -27.12 -17.94
N THR A 97 -11.37 -26.73 -18.42
CA THR A 97 -11.81 -25.34 -18.41
C THR A 97 -12.28 -24.93 -17.02
N ASN A 98 -12.36 -23.62 -16.81
CA ASN A 98 -12.88 -23.01 -15.59
C ASN A 98 -14.39 -23.26 -15.44
N TYR A 99 -15.11 -23.39 -16.56
CA TYR A 99 -16.56 -23.57 -16.57
C TYR A 99 -17.03 -24.75 -17.45
N PRO A 100 -18.19 -25.36 -17.15
CA PRO A 100 -18.86 -26.29 -18.06
C PRO A 100 -19.12 -25.65 -19.43
N ILE A 101 -19.04 -26.45 -20.49
CA ILE A 101 -19.00 -25.96 -21.89
C ILE A 101 -20.33 -26.25 -22.59
N GLU A 102 -20.97 -25.25 -23.20
CA GLU A 102 -22.14 -25.44 -24.05
C GLU A 102 -21.81 -26.41 -25.21
N GLU A 103 -22.74 -27.30 -25.54
CA GLU A 103 -22.51 -28.30 -26.57
C GLU A 103 -22.35 -27.66 -27.96
N GLY A 104 -21.15 -27.78 -28.54
CA GLY A 104 -20.83 -27.31 -29.89
C GLY A 104 -20.25 -25.90 -29.98
N THR A 105 -19.81 -25.32 -28.87
CA THR A 105 -19.19 -23.98 -28.82
C THR A 105 -17.66 -24.03 -28.66
N LEU A 106 -17.11 -25.15 -28.18
CA LEU A 106 -15.68 -25.33 -27.94
C LEU A 106 -14.84 -25.30 -29.22
N THR A 107 -13.84 -24.43 -29.23
CA THR A 107 -12.70 -24.40 -30.17
C THR A 107 -11.39 -24.52 -29.37
N VAL A 108 -10.41 -25.28 -29.87
CA VAL A 108 -9.14 -25.55 -29.18
C VAL A 108 -7.96 -25.10 -30.04
N TYR A 109 -6.97 -24.45 -29.44
CA TYR A 109 -5.79 -23.91 -30.13
C TYR A 109 -4.47 -24.37 -29.51
N LEU A 110 -3.40 -24.42 -30.31
CA LEU A 110 -2.05 -24.84 -29.89
C LEU A 110 -1.14 -23.69 -29.43
N GLU A 111 -1.57 -22.45 -29.59
CA GLU A 111 -0.85 -21.23 -29.19
C GLU A 111 -1.86 -20.25 -28.60
N GLU A 112 -1.41 -19.41 -27.66
CA GLU A 112 -2.14 -18.23 -27.18
C GLU A 112 -2.42 -17.30 -28.37
N ASN A 113 -3.61 -16.69 -28.44
CA ASN A 113 -4.15 -15.85 -29.54
C ASN A 113 -4.82 -16.57 -30.73
N GLY A 114 -5.17 -17.86 -30.62
CA GLY A 114 -6.09 -18.53 -31.57
C GLY A 114 -5.54 -18.78 -33.00
N THR A 115 -4.23 -18.84 -33.19
CA THR A 115 -3.59 -18.88 -34.52
C THR A 115 -3.56 -20.28 -35.17
N GLU A 116 -3.54 -21.36 -34.39
CA GLU A 116 -3.53 -22.76 -34.88
C GLU A 116 -4.60 -23.61 -34.18
N GLU A 117 -5.72 -23.85 -34.87
CA GLU A 117 -6.86 -24.65 -34.39
C GLU A 117 -6.55 -26.17 -34.43
N VAL A 118 -6.86 -26.85 -33.33
CA VAL A 118 -6.81 -28.31 -33.20
C VAL A 118 -8.07 -28.92 -33.79
N SER A 119 -7.92 -29.96 -34.60
CA SER A 119 -9.06 -30.65 -35.21
C SER A 119 -9.93 -31.32 -34.13
N GLU A 120 -11.26 -31.15 -34.20
CA GLU A 120 -12.25 -31.79 -33.29
C GLU A 120 -12.10 -33.32 -33.17
N ASP A 121 -11.57 -33.99 -34.20
CA ASP A 121 -11.29 -35.43 -34.17
C ASP A 121 -10.11 -35.83 -33.25
N GLU A 122 -9.31 -34.89 -32.75
CA GLU A 122 -8.10 -35.13 -31.94
C GLU A 122 -8.36 -35.09 -30.43
N TYR A 123 -9.54 -34.63 -30.00
CA TYR A 123 -9.92 -34.52 -28.59
C TYR A 123 -11.36 -34.97 -28.32
N GLN A 124 -11.64 -35.25 -27.05
CA GLN A 124 -12.97 -35.52 -26.50
C GLN A 124 -13.26 -34.51 -25.42
N VAL A 125 -14.48 -33.98 -25.42
CA VAL A 125 -14.93 -33.02 -24.41
C VAL A 125 -16.01 -33.63 -23.52
N ASN A 126 -15.88 -33.40 -22.22
CA ASN A 126 -16.93 -33.61 -21.23
C ASN A 126 -17.53 -32.25 -20.88
N HIS A 127 -18.64 -31.91 -21.53
CA HIS A 127 -19.31 -30.62 -21.39
C HIS A 127 -19.78 -30.29 -19.96
N GLU A 128 -20.11 -31.30 -19.14
CA GLU A 128 -20.59 -31.09 -17.76
C GLU A 128 -19.44 -30.73 -16.80
N ASP A 129 -18.26 -31.31 -17.03
CA ASP A 129 -17.10 -31.13 -16.16
C ASP A 129 -16.03 -30.19 -16.77
N GLY A 130 -16.28 -29.62 -17.96
CA GLY A 130 -15.29 -28.78 -18.68
C GLY A 130 -14.02 -29.52 -19.12
N GLU A 131 -14.00 -30.86 -19.08
CA GLU A 131 -12.77 -31.63 -19.30
C GLU A 131 -12.52 -31.90 -20.79
N ILE A 132 -11.30 -31.61 -21.25
CA ILE A 132 -10.84 -31.88 -22.62
C ILE A 132 -9.75 -32.94 -22.57
N ILE A 133 -9.94 -34.01 -23.35
CA ILE A 133 -9.08 -35.20 -23.36
C ILE A 133 -8.56 -35.46 -24.77
N PHE A 134 -7.25 -35.36 -24.97
CA PHE A 134 -6.60 -35.61 -26.27
C PHE A 134 -6.33 -37.10 -26.50
N GLU A 135 -6.76 -37.65 -27.65
CA GLU A 135 -6.54 -39.07 -27.99
C GLU A 135 -5.07 -39.35 -28.38
N GLU A 136 -4.46 -38.43 -29.13
CA GLU A 136 -3.03 -38.34 -29.40
C GLU A 136 -2.61 -36.87 -29.22
N MET A 137 -1.40 -36.62 -28.72
CA MET A 137 -0.96 -35.24 -28.52
C MET A 137 -0.82 -34.52 -29.86
N PRO A 138 -1.28 -33.27 -29.98
CA PRO A 138 -1.10 -32.50 -31.21
C PRO A 138 0.39 -32.39 -31.54
N THR A 139 0.77 -32.88 -32.73
CA THR A 139 2.18 -33.07 -33.11
C THR A 139 2.84 -31.84 -33.75
N ASN A 140 2.16 -30.68 -33.72
CA ASN A 140 2.39 -29.62 -34.70
C ASN A 140 2.91 -28.29 -34.14
N MET A 141 3.30 -28.22 -32.87
CA MET A 141 4.11 -27.09 -32.39
C MET A 141 5.48 -27.13 -33.08
N ASP A 142 5.89 -26.02 -33.70
CA ASP A 142 7.10 -25.91 -34.51
C ASP A 142 8.34 -26.34 -33.70
N ILE A 143 8.84 -27.55 -33.96
CA ILE A 143 10.00 -28.10 -33.26
C ILE A 143 11.23 -27.40 -33.83
N ALA A 144 11.83 -26.46 -33.10
CA ALA A 144 13.18 -26.00 -33.43
C ALA A 144 14.15 -27.20 -33.36
N GLU A 145 14.51 -27.74 -34.53
CA GLU A 145 15.33 -28.96 -34.64
C GLU A 145 16.79 -28.68 -34.20
N TYR A 146 17.12 -28.98 -32.94
CA TYR A 146 18.50 -28.99 -32.42
C TYR A 146 19.01 -30.42 -32.17
N GLY A 147 19.28 -31.17 -33.24
CA GLY A 147 19.99 -32.45 -33.18
C GLY A 147 19.14 -33.69 -32.83
N ASP A 148 19.77 -34.73 -32.26
CA ASP A 148 19.22 -36.11 -32.09
C ASP A 148 18.50 -36.32 -30.74
N LEU A 149 17.84 -35.28 -30.22
CA LEU A 149 16.98 -35.34 -29.02
C LEU A 149 15.57 -34.93 -29.43
N THR A 150 14.61 -35.86 -29.33
CA THR A 150 13.17 -35.56 -29.45
C THR A 150 12.74 -34.84 -28.17
N LEU A 151 12.60 -33.52 -28.23
CA LEU A 151 11.92 -32.74 -27.20
C LEU A 151 10.40 -32.85 -27.36
N GLN A 152 9.67 -32.89 -26.25
CA GLN A 152 8.21 -32.87 -26.23
C GLN A 152 7.70 -31.47 -26.62
N PRO A 153 6.48 -31.34 -27.20
CA PRO A 153 5.90 -30.04 -27.50
C PRO A 153 5.82 -29.18 -26.23
N SER A 154 6.35 -27.96 -26.27
CA SER A 154 6.40 -27.02 -25.14
C SER A 154 5.61 -25.77 -25.50
N GLY A 155 4.35 -25.74 -25.10
CA GLY A 155 3.43 -24.61 -25.28
C GLY A 155 2.09 -24.91 -24.60
N ASN A 156 1.33 -23.87 -24.31
CA ASN A 156 0.02 -23.95 -23.67
C ASN A 156 -1.08 -24.22 -24.70
N ILE A 157 -2.16 -24.86 -24.26
CA ILE A 157 -3.40 -24.98 -25.04
C ILE A 157 -4.36 -23.89 -24.58
N ALA A 158 -4.86 -23.13 -25.54
CA ALA A 158 -5.91 -22.15 -25.34
C ALA A 158 -7.25 -22.68 -25.90
N VAL A 159 -8.36 -22.22 -25.35
CA VAL A 159 -9.70 -22.61 -25.81
C VAL A 159 -10.68 -21.44 -25.84
N ASP A 160 -11.61 -21.48 -26.79
CA ASP A 160 -12.79 -20.60 -26.82
C ASP A 160 -14.04 -21.46 -26.62
N TYR A 161 -14.99 -21.04 -25.79
CA TYR A 161 -16.28 -21.73 -25.63
C TYR A 161 -17.34 -20.84 -24.96
N THR A 162 -18.60 -21.13 -25.21
CA THR A 162 -19.72 -20.55 -24.44
C THR A 162 -19.99 -21.42 -23.21
N THR A 163 -20.25 -20.84 -22.05
CA THR A 163 -20.59 -21.60 -20.83
C THR A 163 -21.94 -22.32 -20.94
N ALA A 164 -22.03 -23.53 -20.39
CA ALA A 164 -23.28 -24.30 -20.40
C ALA A 164 -24.32 -23.80 -19.37
N GLU A 165 -23.86 -23.08 -18.36
CA GLU A 165 -24.66 -22.52 -17.27
C GLU A 165 -24.45 -21.00 -17.22
N GLU A 166 -25.45 -20.29 -16.70
CA GLU A 166 -25.31 -18.86 -16.45
C GLU A 166 -24.29 -18.66 -15.31
N VAL A 167 -23.31 -17.81 -15.55
CA VAL A 167 -22.28 -17.42 -14.59
C VAL A 167 -22.67 -16.06 -14.00
N PRO A 168 -22.60 -15.86 -12.68
CA PRO A 168 -22.82 -14.55 -12.09
C PRO A 168 -21.73 -13.56 -12.49
N HIS A 169 -22.13 -12.38 -12.95
CA HIS A 169 -21.21 -11.25 -13.20
C HIS A 169 -21.03 -10.34 -11.99
N GLY A 170 -21.78 -10.58 -10.91
CA GLY A 170 -21.68 -9.75 -9.73
C GLY A 170 -22.53 -8.48 -9.80
N PHE A 171 -22.13 -7.48 -9.03
CA PHE A 171 -22.64 -6.11 -9.12
C PHE A 171 -22.46 -5.53 -10.54
N ASP A 172 -23.32 -4.60 -10.93
CA ASP A 172 -23.17 -3.83 -12.17
C ASP A 172 -22.46 -2.51 -11.86
N PRO A 173 -21.17 -2.34 -12.25
CA PRO A 173 -20.44 -1.12 -11.97
C PRO A 173 -21.24 0.12 -12.38
N ILE A 174 -21.27 1.14 -11.51
CA ILE A 174 -21.94 2.40 -11.82
C ILE A 174 -21.19 3.05 -13.00
N GLU A 175 -21.83 3.19 -14.16
CA GLU A 175 -21.15 3.45 -15.44
C GLU A 175 -20.41 4.80 -15.41
N THR A 176 -21.08 5.86 -14.97
CA THR A 176 -20.45 7.17 -14.79
C THR A 176 -21.08 7.92 -13.62
N PHE A 177 -20.31 8.12 -12.56
CA PHE A 177 -20.71 8.92 -11.40
C PHE A 177 -20.24 10.38 -11.55
N ASN A 178 -21.14 11.34 -11.32
CA ASN A 178 -20.84 12.78 -11.41
C ASN A 178 -21.48 13.61 -10.29
N GLY A 179 -21.98 12.95 -9.25
CA GLY A 179 -22.52 13.55 -8.04
C GLY A 179 -21.49 13.58 -6.90
N THR A 180 -21.99 13.60 -5.67
CA THR A 180 -21.18 13.46 -4.45
C THR A 180 -21.60 12.20 -3.71
N LEU A 181 -20.65 11.36 -3.30
CA LEU A 181 -20.88 10.17 -2.49
C LEU A 181 -20.06 10.27 -1.19
N ASP A 182 -20.73 10.57 -0.09
CA ASP A 182 -20.10 10.58 1.25
C ASP A 182 -20.45 9.28 2.00
N GLY A 183 -19.45 8.42 2.17
CA GLY A 183 -19.58 7.18 2.92
C GLY A 183 -19.80 7.38 4.42
N GLN A 184 -19.56 8.58 4.96
CA GLN A 184 -19.62 8.88 6.41
C GLN A 184 -18.80 7.92 7.28
N ASN A 185 -17.71 7.38 6.73
CA ASN A 185 -16.85 6.33 7.30
C ASN A 185 -17.52 4.95 7.43
N ASN A 186 -18.57 4.68 6.65
CA ASN A 186 -19.15 3.34 6.54
C ASN A 186 -18.49 2.55 5.41
N SER A 187 -18.70 1.23 5.42
CA SER A 187 -18.15 0.32 4.41
C SER A 187 -19.19 -0.27 3.45
N VAL A 188 -18.72 -0.70 2.29
CA VAL A 188 -19.40 -1.66 1.40
C VAL A 188 -18.61 -2.97 1.47
N ASP A 189 -19.18 -3.97 2.13
CA ASP A 189 -18.53 -5.24 2.44
C ASP A 189 -18.96 -6.37 1.51
N ASN A 190 -18.03 -7.27 1.19
CA ASN A 190 -18.28 -8.50 0.41
C ASN A 190 -18.87 -8.23 -0.98
N LEU A 191 -18.49 -7.12 -1.60
CA LEU A 191 -18.91 -6.79 -2.97
C LEU A 191 -18.24 -7.75 -3.97
N TYR A 192 -19.02 -8.39 -4.84
CA TYR A 192 -18.50 -9.30 -5.87
C TYR A 192 -18.72 -8.70 -7.25
N ILE A 193 -17.67 -8.60 -8.06
CA ILE A 193 -17.69 -8.10 -9.44
C ILE A 193 -16.81 -9.03 -10.30
N GLU A 194 -17.41 -9.75 -11.25
CA GLU A 194 -16.70 -10.72 -12.10
C GLU A 194 -17.01 -10.43 -13.58
N ARG A 195 -16.23 -9.52 -14.14
CA ARG A 195 -16.42 -8.93 -15.47
C ARG A 195 -15.11 -8.88 -16.24
N ALA A 196 -14.40 -10.00 -16.28
CA ALA A 196 -13.05 -10.14 -16.87
C ALA A 196 -12.92 -9.65 -18.32
N ASP A 197 -14.03 -9.53 -19.07
CA ASP A 197 -14.06 -9.05 -20.46
C ASP A 197 -14.50 -7.57 -20.59
N GLU A 198 -14.72 -6.87 -19.49
CA GLU A 198 -15.16 -5.47 -19.45
C GLU A 198 -14.06 -4.56 -18.90
N ASP A 199 -13.95 -3.36 -19.47
CA ASP A 199 -12.99 -2.35 -19.03
C ASP A 199 -13.63 -1.37 -18.03
N GLY A 200 -12.81 -0.72 -17.20
CA GLY A 200 -13.28 0.26 -16.22
C GLY A 200 -14.09 -0.41 -15.12
N VAL A 201 -13.53 -1.43 -14.47
CA VAL A 201 -14.26 -2.25 -13.50
C VAL A 201 -13.88 -1.85 -12.07
N GLY A 202 -14.90 -1.63 -11.24
CA GLY A 202 -14.86 -1.30 -9.82
C GLY A 202 -16.29 -1.13 -9.30
N LEU A 203 -16.48 -0.67 -8.06
CA LEU A 203 -17.81 -0.23 -7.60
C LEU A 203 -18.37 0.84 -8.55
N ILE A 204 -17.52 1.78 -8.96
CA ILE A 204 -17.80 2.80 -9.96
C ILE A 204 -16.87 2.58 -11.14
N SER A 205 -17.42 2.51 -12.35
CA SER A 205 -16.62 2.37 -13.56
C SER A 205 -15.81 3.64 -13.84
N THR A 206 -16.50 4.78 -13.95
CA THR A 206 -15.87 6.09 -14.14
C THR A 206 -16.38 7.10 -13.12
N ASN A 207 -15.50 7.64 -12.29
CA ASN A 207 -15.80 8.76 -11.41
C ASN A 207 -15.45 10.10 -12.09
N THR A 208 -16.38 11.05 -12.10
CA THR A 208 -16.16 12.46 -12.48
C THR A 208 -16.68 13.43 -11.42
N GLY A 209 -17.10 12.89 -10.27
CA GLY A 209 -17.65 13.60 -9.13
C GLY A 209 -16.72 13.52 -7.92
N GLU A 210 -17.31 13.58 -6.73
CA GLU A 210 -16.58 13.56 -5.45
C GLU A 210 -16.97 12.31 -4.65
N ILE A 211 -16.00 11.52 -4.21
CA ILE A 211 -16.22 10.36 -3.33
C ILE A 211 -15.37 10.52 -2.09
N SER A 212 -15.99 10.38 -0.91
CA SER A 212 -15.28 10.55 0.35
C SER A 212 -15.72 9.62 1.47
N ASN A 213 -14.83 9.38 2.44
CA ASN A 213 -15.10 8.70 3.71
C ASN A 213 -15.74 7.31 3.51
N LEU A 214 -15.22 6.51 2.59
CA LEU A 214 -15.82 5.25 2.17
C LEU A 214 -14.80 4.13 2.22
N THR A 215 -15.16 2.99 2.81
CA THR A 215 -14.37 1.76 2.69
C THR A 215 -15.06 0.80 1.73
N VAL A 216 -14.31 0.23 0.78
CA VAL A 216 -14.81 -0.78 -0.17
C VAL A 216 -14.05 -2.08 0.03
N ASN A 217 -14.74 -3.14 0.42
CA ASN A 217 -14.19 -4.48 0.56
C ASN A 217 -14.83 -5.38 -0.50
N SER A 218 -14.03 -5.73 -1.52
CA SER A 218 -14.54 -6.36 -2.73
C SER A 218 -13.63 -7.45 -3.32
N GLN A 219 -14.22 -8.32 -4.11
CA GLN A 219 -13.53 -9.17 -5.08
C GLN A 219 -13.88 -8.68 -6.48
N VAL A 220 -12.87 -8.20 -7.21
CA VAL A 220 -13.04 -7.58 -8.52
C VAL A 220 -12.18 -8.29 -9.55
N ALA A 221 -12.80 -8.75 -10.63
CA ALA A 221 -12.12 -9.20 -11.83
C ALA A 221 -12.63 -8.40 -13.04
N GLY A 222 -11.71 -7.83 -13.82
CA GLY A 222 -12.01 -7.00 -14.99
C GLY A 222 -11.02 -7.21 -16.15
N GLY A 223 -11.23 -6.49 -17.23
CA GLY A 223 -10.32 -6.34 -18.37
C GLY A 223 -9.28 -5.27 -18.09
N ASP A 224 -9.36 -4.13 -18.77
CA ASP A 224 -8.48 -2.99 -18.55
C ASP A 224 -9.07 -1.98 -17.54
N TYR A 225 -8.23 -1.19 -16.88
CA TYR A 225 -8.60 -0.14 -15.90
C TYR A 225 -9.45 -0.71 -14.75
N VAL A 226 -8.85 -1.56 -13.94
CA VAL A 226 -9.54 -2.27 -12.86
C VAL A 226 -9.09 -1.73 -11.51
N GLY A 227 -10.04 -1.29 -10.69
CA GLY A 227 -9.82 -0.82 -9.33
C GLY A 227 -10.77 -1.46 -8.33
N GLY A 228 -10.35 -1.63 -7.08
CA GLY A 228 -11.22 -2.14 -6.02
C GLY A 228 -12.42 -1.23 -5.74
N ALA A 229 -12.25 0.09 -5.88
CA ALA A 229 -13.34 1.06 -5.75
C ALA A 229 -13.73 1.68 -7.10
N VAL A 230 -12.74 2.13 -7.89
CA VAL A 230 -13.00 2.90 -9.11
C VAL A 230 -12.17 2.37 -10.28
N GLY A 231 -12.78 2.13 -11.45
CA GLY A 231 -12.02 1.78 -12.65
C GLY A 231 -11.16 2.96 -13.14
N ILE A 232 -11.81 4.07 -13.50
CA ILE A 232 -11.21 5.32 -13.98
C ILE A 232 -11.65 6.49 -13.09
N ASN A 233 -10.69 7.21 -12.51
CA ASN A 233 -10.94 8.40 -11.72
C ASN A 233 -10.61 9.68 -12.50
N ASP A 234 -11.64 10.40 -12.92
CA ASP A 234 -11.61 11.76 -13.50
C ASP A 234 -12.24 12.79 -12.51
N GLY A 235 -12.28 12.47 -11.21
CA GLY A 235 -12.86 13.28 -10.14
C GLY A 235 -12.06 13.16 -8.83
N ASP A 236 -12.62 13.62 -7.71
CA ASP A 236 -11.90 13.67 -6.43
C ASP A 236 -12.21 12.44 -5.56
N LEU A 237 -11.16 11.79 -5.05
CA LEU A 237 -11.24 10.77 -3.98
C LEU A 237 -10.57 11.28 -2.71
N THR A 238 -11.27 11.30 -1.59
CA THR A 238 -10.73 11.76 -0.31
C THR A 238 -11.11 10.82 0.83
N ASN A 239 -10.14 10.27 1.57
CA ASN A 239 -10.43 9.34 2.66
C ASN A 239 -11.25 8.13 2.17
N VAL A 240 -10.79 7.52 1.07
CA VAL A 240 -11.40 6.32 0.47
C VAL A 240 -10.44 5.15 0.63
N HIS A 241 -10.94 4.04 1.16
CA HIS A 241 -10.13 2.87 1.49
C HIS A 241 -10.61 1.65 0.71
N SER A 242 -9.69 0.80 0.27
CA SER A 242 -9.98 -0.47 -0.39
C SER A 242 -9.36 -1.65 0.34
N GLU A 243 -10.16 -2.66 0.65
CA GLU A 243 -9.73 -3.95 1.19
C GLU A 243 -10.06 -5.05 0.18
N SER A 244 -9.55 -4.90 -1.04
CA SER A 244 -10.03 -5.66 -2.19
C SER A 244 -8.99 -6.60 -2.78
N HIS A 245 -9.46 -7.74 -3.30
CA HIS A 245 -8.69 -8.57 -4.22
C HIS A 245 -9.04 -8.15 -5.65
N VAL A 246 -8.04 -7.74 -6.42
CA VAL A 246 -8.25 -7.13 -7.73
C VAL A 246 -7.46 -7.89 -8.80
N MET A 247 -8.16 -8.33 -9.83
CA MET A 247 -7.58 -9.01 -10.99
C MET A 247 -7.95 -8.25 -12.27
N GLY A 248 -6.98 -7.99 -13.13
CA GLY A 248 -7.20 -7.36 -14.43
C GLY A 248 -6.10 -7.63 -15.44
N ASN A 249 -6.10 -6.91 -16.55
CA ASN A 249 -5.10 -7.00 -17.61
C ASN A 249 -4.18 -5.77 -17.60
N ILE A 250 -4.69 -4.60 -18.01
CA ILE A 250 -3.91 -3.36 -18.09
C ILE A 250 -4.43 -2.34 -17.07
N HIS A 251 -3.53 -1.67 -16.36
CA HIS A 251 -3.83 -0.65 -15.35
C HIS A 251 -4.73 -1.19 -14.24
N VAL A 252 -4.12 -1.98 -13.36
CA VAL A 252 -4.79 -2.65 -12.24
C VAL A 252 -4.30 -2.04 -10.94
N GLY A 253 -5.21 -1.47 -10.14
CA GLY A 253 -4.92 -0.88 -8.85
C GLY A 253 -5.78 -1.43 -7.73
N GLY A 254 -5.25 -1.48 -6.50
CA GLY A 254 -6.04 -1.91 -5.34
C GLY A 254 -7.22 -0.97 -5.04
N LEU A 255 -7.07 0.33 -5.30
CA LEU A 255 -8.14 1.33 -5.17
C LEU A 255 -8.67 1.78 -6.55
N VAL A 256 -7.78 2.22 -7.44
CA VAL A 256 -8.14 2.79 -8.74
C VAL A 256 -7.36 2.14 -9.89
N GLY A 257 -8.01 1.77 -10.99
CA GLY A 257 -7.30 1.31 -12.19
C GLY A 257 -6.43 2.42 -12.81
N GLN A 258 -7.07 3.53 -13.20
CA GLN A 258 -6.41 4.73 -13.70
C GLN A 258 -6.87 5.99 -12.97
N ASN A 259 -5.93 6.82 -12.53
CA ASN A 259 -6.19 8.11 -11.91
C ASN A 259 -5.77 9.28 -12.81
N ASN A 260 -6.69 10.20 -13.10
CA ASN A 260 -6.43 11.41 -13.89
C ASN A 260 -6.61 12.71 -13.08
N GLU A 261 -7.06 12.62 -11.83
CA GLU A 261 -7.32 13.77 -10.95
C GLU A 261 -6.81 13.46 -9.53
N SER A 262 -7.45 13.95 -8.46
CA SER A 262 -6.88 13.90 -7.11
C SER A 262 -7.32 12.67 -6.30
N ILE A 263 -6.35 12.03 -5.65
CA ILE A 263 -6.54 11.04 -4.58
C ILE A 263 -5.80 11.54 -3.33
N THR A 264 -6.51 11.68 -2.21
CA THR A 264 -5.91 12.19 -0.96
C THR A 264 -6.37 11.38 0.23
N GLN A 265 -5.48 11.16 1.21
CA GLN A 265 -5.78 10.47 2.48
C GLN A 265 -6.40 9.07 2.29
N SER A 266 -6.06 8.40 1.20
CA SER A 266 -6.72 7.17 0.77
C SER A 266 -5.79 5.98 0.92
N SER A 267 -6.35 4.78 1.04
CA SER A 267 -5.49 3.63 1.25
C SER A 267 -5.99 2.30 0.76
N THR A 268 -5.07 1.34 0.72
CA THR A 268 -5.39 -0.05 0.50
C THR A 268 -4.76 -0.94 1.57
N SER A 269 -5.50 -1.97 2.02
CA SER A 269 -4.99 -2.94 2.99
C SER A 269 -4.94 -4.35 2.38
N GLY A 270 -3.79 -5.00 2.49
CA GLY A 270 -3.49 -6.25 1.76
C GLY A 270 -3.90 -7.54 2.48
N GLY A 271 -4.22 -7.50 3.77
CA GLY A 271 -4.37 -8.72 4.57
C GLY A 271 -3.25 -9.74 4.29
N LEU A 272 -3.47 -11.03 4.52
CA LEU A 272 -2.49 -12.07 4.14
C LEU A 272 -2.81 -12.76 2.80
N ALA A 273 -3.76 -12.23 2.02
CA ALA A 273 -4.28 -12.88 0.81
C ALA A 273 -4.96 -11.96 -0.20
N LEU A 274 -4.91 -10.63 -0.02
CA LEU A 274 -5.47 -9.69 -1.00
C LEU A 274 -4.35 -9.22 -1.92
N ASP A 275 -4.33 -9.78 -3.11
CA ASP A 275 -3.36 -9.46 -4.15
C ASP A 275 -4.00 -8.55 -5.20
N VAL A 276 -3.18 -7.68 -5.80
CA VAL A 276 -3.47 -6.97 -7.05
C VAL A 276 -2.70 -7.67 -8.16
N ILE A 277 -3.43 -8.26 -9.11
CA ILE A 277 -2.85 -9.12 -10.15
C ILE A 277 -3.19 -8.54 -11.52
N GLY A 278 -2.18 -8.32 -12.35
CA GLY A 278 -2.39 -7.90 -13.74
C GLY A 278 -1.21 -8.16 -14.67
N ASP A 279 -1.37 -7.78 -15.94
CA ASP A 279 -0.31 -7.92 -16.95
C ASP A 279 0.59 -6.67 -16.99
N THR A 280 -0.01 -5.50 -17.24
CA THR A 280 0.73 -4.25 -17.47
C THR A 280 0.22 -3.13 -16.58
N GLY A 281 1.10 -2.42 -15.88
CA GLY A 281 0.76 -1.27 -15.03
C GLY A 281 -0.03 -1.72 -13.80
N VAL A 282 0.61 -2.48 -12.92
CA VAL A 282 -0.02 -3.01 -11.71
C VAL A 282 0.52 -2.26 -10.50
N GLY A 283 -0.38 -1.65 -9.74
CA GLY A 283 -0.05 -0.86 -8.55
C GLY A 283 -0.86 -1.28 -7.33
N GLY A 284 -0.28 -1.18 -6.13
CA GLY A 284 -1.02 -1.52 -4.91
C GLY A 284 -2.15 -0.54 -4.58
N LEU A 285 -1.97 0.76 -4.88
CA LEU A 285 -3.04 1.77 -4.81
C LEU A 285 -3.65 2.02 -6.20
N ALA A 286 -2.82 2.38 -7.19
CA ALA A 286 -3.26 2.77 -8.53
C ALA A 286 -2.48 2.06 -9.65
N GLY A 287 -3.17 1.54 -10.67
CA GLY A 287 -2.49 0.91 -11.81
C GLY A 287 -1.68 1.92 -12.63
N HIS A 288 -2.27 3.10 -12.87
CA HIS A 288 -1.67 4.20 -13.60
C HIS A 288 -2.14 5.55 -13.05
N THR A 289 -1.29 6.58 -13.05
CA THR A 289 -1.69 7.95 -12.71
C THR A 289 -1.12 8.99 -13.67
N ASP A 290 -2.01 9.85 -14.17
CA ASP A 290 -1.73 11.16 -14.77
C ASP A 290 -2.07 12.30 -13.78
N GLY A 291 -2.75 11.98 -12.67
CA GLY A 291 -3.21 12.92 -11.65
C GLY A 291 -2.33 12.98 -10.40
N ASP A 292 -2.83 13.66 -9.37
CA ASP A 292 -2.13 13.89 -8.09
C ASP A 292 -2.57 12.88 -7.03
N ILE A 293 -1.62 12.26 -6.34
CA ILE A 293 -1.86 11.37 -5.20
C ILE A 293 -1.09 11.90 -3.98
N SER A 294 -1.75 12.04 -2.83
CA SER A 294 -1.16 12.61 -1.61
C SER A 294 -1.62 11.89 -0.35
N ASP A 295 -0.78 11.86 0.68
CA ASP A 295 -1.12 11.39 2.03
C ASP A 295 -1.72 9.98 2.04
N SER A 296 -1.23 9.08 1.19
CA SER A 296 -1.91 7.82 0.88
C SER A 296 -0.99 6.61 1.06
N HIS A 297 -1.56 5.45 1.40
CA HIS A 297 -0.75 4.25 1.67
C HIS A 297 -1.32 2.98 1.03
N SER A 298 -0.43 2.04 0.70
CA SER A 298 -0.77 0.73 0.13
C SER A 298 -0.05 -0.39 0.87
N GLU A 299 -0.81 -1.38 1.32
CA GLU A 299 -0.28 -2.62 1.91
C GLU A 299 -0.51 -3.85 1.02
N ASN A 300 -1.10 -3.68 -0.17
CA ASN A 300 -1.40 -4.80 -1.06
C ASN A 300 -0.14 -5.44 -1.65
N ASN A 301 -0.13 -6.77 -1.73
CA ASN A 301 0.86 -7.45 -2.55
C ASN A 301 0.51 -7.28 -4.02
N VAL A 302 1.54 -7.07 -4.84
CA VAL A 302 1.42 -6.80 -6.26
C VAL A 302 2.06 -7.95 -7.05
N HIS A 303 1.34 -8.45 -8.06
CA HIS A 303 1.84 -9.41 -9.02
C HIS A 303 1.58 -8.92 -10.46
N SER A 304 2.65 -8.60 -11.19
CA SER A 304 2.60 -8.27 -12.61
C SER A 304 3.28 -9.35 -13.45
N THR A 305 2.61 -9.81 -14.50
CA THR A 305 3.17 -10.83 -15.40
C THR A 305 3.99 -10.25 -16.56
N ASN A 306 4.02 -8.92 -16.75
CA ASN A 306 4.66 -8.31 -17.91
C ASN A 306 5.37 -6.98 -17.60
N LEU A 307 4.71 -5.83 -17.72
CA LEU A 307 5.35 -4.51 -17.62
C LEU A 307 4.84 -3.72 -16.42
N ASN A 308 5.76 -3.02 -15.74
CA ASN A 308 5.48 -2.00 -14.74
C ASN A 308 4.71 -2.53 -13.52
N ALA A 309 5.44 -2.87 -12.46
CA ALA A 309 4.89 -3.25 -11.17
C ALA A 309 5.40 -2.29 -10.09
N GLY A 310 4.50 -1.65 -9.36
CA GLY A 310 4.83 -0.81 -8.22
C GLY A 310 4.02 -1.18 -6.99
N GLY A 311 4.62 -1.19 -5.79
CA GLY A 311 3.86 -1.43 -4.56
C GLY A 311 2.81 -0.36 -4.26
N PHE A 312 2.99 0.85 -4.82
CA PHE A 312 2.05 1.96 -4.75
C PHE A 312 1.38 2.23 -6.11
N VAL A 313 2.16 2.58 -7.14
CA VAL A 313 1.66 2.90 -8.48
C VAL A 313 2.36 2.08 -9.56
N GLY A 314 1.60 1.50 -10.51
CA GLY A 314 2.19 0.78 -11.65
C GLY A 314 3.04 1.71 -12.54
N SER A 315 2.44 2.76 -13.08
CA SER A 315 3.17 3.83 -13.82
C SER A 315 2.63 5.24 -13.59
N ILE A 316 3.52 6.22 -13.69
CA ILE A 316 3.23 7.66 -13.61
C ILE A 316 3.63 8.33 -14.93
N ASP A 317 2.69 8.99 -15.60
CA ASP A 317 2.95 9.77 -16.83
C ASP A 317 2.37 11.21 -16.75
N ASN A 318 2.63 12.01 -17.78
CA ASN A 318 1.97 13.30 -18.09
C ASN A 318 1.90 14.36 -16.96
N ASP A 319 3.01 14.57 -16.25
CA ASP A 319 3.16 15.44 -15.08
C ASP A 319 2.41 14.95 -13.82
N GLY A 320 2.00 13.67 -13.76
CA GLY A 320 1.41 13.09 -12.55
C GLY A 320 2.32 13.20 -11.34
N SER A 321 1.74 13.38 -10.15
CA SER A 321 2.49 13.60 -8.91
C SER A 321 2.05 12.67 -7.78
N VAL A 322 3.03 12.19 -7.01
CA VAL A 322 2.81 11.42 -5.80
C VAL A 322 3.60 12.03 -4.65
N ASP A 323 2.94 12.32 -3.54
CA ASP A 323 3.51 13.05 -2.40
C ASP A 323 3.11 12.38 -1.08
N SER A 324 3.97 12.42 -0.06
CA SER A 324 3.64 11.98 1.31
C SER A 324 2.96 10.60 1.37
N SER A 325 3.52 9.60 0.67
CA SER A 325 2.84 8.33 0.42
C SER A 325 3.70 7.08 0.68
N MET A 326 3.06 5.94 0.97
CA MET A 326 3.75 4.73 1.45
C MET A 326 3.33 3.43 0.75
N ALA A 327 4.28 2.51 0.57
CA ALA A 327 4.00 1.13 0.16
C ALA A 327 4.73 0.08 1.02
N SER A 328 3.99 -0.90 1.55
CA SER A 328 4.54 -1.97 2.39
C SER A 328 4.31 -3.39 1.87
N GLY A 329 3.45 -3.55 0.85
CA GLY A 329 3.17 -4.85 0.24
C GLY A 329 4.32 -5.35 -0.65
N THR A 330 4.46 -6.68 -0.76
CA THR A 330 5.49 -7.29 -1.60
C THR A 330 5.19 -7.09 -3.09
N VAL A 331 6.23 -6.94 -3.92
CA VAL A 331 6.08 -6.69 -5.36
C VAL A 331 6.79 -7.78 -6.14
N ASN A 332 6.04 -8.53 -6.95
CA ASN A 332 6.57 -9.53 -7.86
C ASN A 332 6.25 -9.09 -9.29
N GLY A 333 7.27 -8.87 -10.12
CA GLY A 333 7.06 -8.37 -11.48
C GLY A 333 8.08 -8.87 -12.49
N ALA A 334 7.66 -8.89 -13.75
CA ALA A 334 8.52 -9.29 -14.86
C ALA A 334 9.49 -8.17 -15.29
N THR A 335 8.97 -7.02 -15.71
CA THR A 335 9.74 -5.90 -16.27
C THR A 335 9.40 -4.61 -15.56
N SER A 336 10.40 -3.79 -15.21
CA SER A 336 10.24 -2.51 -14.51
C SER A 336 9.49 -2.66 -13.19
N VAL A 337 10.20 -3.17 -12.18
CA VAL A 337 9.61 -3.49 -10.87
C VAL A 337 10.17 -2.54 -9.81
N GLY A 338 9.31 -1.82 -9.11
CA GLY A 338 9.70 -0.96 -7.98
C GLY A 338 8.91 -1.29 -6.71
N GLY A 339 9.55 -1.16 -5.55
CA GLY A 339 8.85 -1.29 -4.27
C GLY A 339 7.77 -0.23 -4.07
N PHE A 340 7.93 0.94 -4.68
CA PHE A 340 6.94 2.02 -4.70
C PHE A 340 6.29 2.19 -6.08
N VAL A 341 7.10 2.37 -7.12
CA VAL A 341 6.62 2.66 -8.49
C VAL A 341 7.27 1.78 -9.55
N GLY A 342 6.49 1.23 -10.48
CA GLY A 342 7.05 0.46 -11.59
C GLY A 342 7.84 1.33 -12.56
N ASN A 343 7.19 2.37 -13.09
CA ASN A 343 7.81 3.29 -14.05
C ASN A 343 7.35 4.75 -13.90
N ILE A 344 8.26 5.69 -14.16
CA ILE A 344 7.96 7.12 -14.25
C ILE A 344 8.41 7.63 -15.63
N ASP A 345 7.48 8.17 -16.42
CA ASP A 345 7.75 8.87 -17.67
C ASP A 345 7.08 10.25 -17.68
N ASP A 346 7.83 11.28 -17.26
CA ASP A 346 7.34 12.67 -17.11
C ASP A 346 6.37 12.79 -15.91
N GLY A 347 6.92 12.76 -14.69
CA GLY A 347 6.15 12.81 -13.43
C GLY A 347 7.06 13.00 -12.22
N SER A 348 6.49 13.13 -11.03
CA SER A 348 7.24 13.40 -9.79
C SER A 348 6.77 12.58 -8.60
N ILE A 349 7.74 12.16 -7.78
CA ILE A 349 7.49 11.57 -6.47
C ILE A 349 8.28 12.35 -5.43
N SER A 350 7.64 12.72 -4.32
CA SER A 350 8.29 13.35 -3.17
C SER A 350 7.81 12.74 -1.86
N GLU A 351 8.65 12.84 -0.82
CA GLU A 351 8.27 12.54 0.56
C GLU A 351 7.59 11.17 0.68
N SER A 352 8.13 10.16 0.01
CA SER A 352 7.47 8.85 -0.09
C SER A 352 8.40 7.70 0.29
N ASN A 353 7.81 6.59 0.77
CA ASN A 353 8.60 5.44 1.20
C ASN A 353 8.05 4.08 0.75
N SER A 354 8.96 3.10 0.65
CA SER A 354 8.59 1.69 0.45
C SER A 354 9.36 0.73 1.34
N SER A 355 8.72 -0.37 1.72
CA SER A 355 9.33 -1.40 2.59
C SER A 355 9.07 -2.85 2.17
N GLY A 356 8.15 -3.10 1.24
CA GLY A 356 7.85 -4.46 0.77
C GLY A 356 8.93 -5.02 -0.15
N ASP A 357 9.27 -6.29 0.03
CA ASP A 357 10.28 -6.99 -0.78
C ASP A 357 9.95 -6.97 -2.27
N VAL A 358 10.97 -6.78 -3.11
CA VAL A 358 10.86 -6.68 -4.57
C VAL A 358 11.49 -7.89 -5.23
N THR A 359 10.71 -8.63 -6.01
CA THR A 359 11.17 -9.76 -6.84
C THR A 359 11.07 -9.40 -8.32
N VAL A 360 12.21 -9.45 -9.02
CA VAL A 360 12.33 -9.13 -10.44
C VAL A 360 12.59 -10.41 -11.25
N GLU A 361 11.75 -10.67 -12.25
CA GLU A 361 11.86 -11.91 -13.04
C GLU A 361 12.63 -11.73 -14.36
N MET A 362 12.59 -10.56 -15.02
CA MET A 362 13.10 -10.44 -16.40
C MET A 362 14.07 -9.30 -16.71
N SER A 363 13.83 -8.04 -16.32
CA SER A 363 14.53 -6.91 -16.96
C SER A 363 15.19 -5.88 -16.05
N VAL A 364 14.44 -5.08 -15.30
CA VAL A 364 14.99 -4.00 -14.44
C VAL A 364 14.15 -3.90 -13.19
N GLY A 365 14.76 -3.50 -12.08
CA GLY A 365 14.02 -3.26 -10.85
C GLY A 365 14.81 -2.54 -9.77
N GLY A 366 14.09 -1.83 -8.92
CA GLY A 366 14.63 -1.05 -7.81
C GLY A 366 13.85 -1.26 -6.54
N GLY A 367 14.49 -1.10 -5.38
CA GLY A 367 13.79 -1.15 -4.10
C GLY A 367 12.74 -0.06 -3.95
N PHE A 368 12.85 1.06 -4.69
CA PHE A 368 11.85 2.13 -4.73
C PHE A 368 11.20 2.22 -6.12
N ALA A 369 11.99 2.41 -7.18
CA ALA A 369 11.47 2.55 -8.54
C ALA A 369 12.10 1.57 -9.55
N GLY A 370 11.28 0.98 -10.42
CA GLY A 370 11.77 0.14 -11.50
C GLY A 370 12.54 0.91 -12.56
N GLY A 371 11.94 1.97 -13.11
CA GLY A 371 12.59 2.84 -14.09
C GLY A 371 12.10 4.29 -14.07
N VAL A 372 13.01 5.22 -14.33
CA VAL A 372 12.74 6.66 -14.40
C VAL A 372 13.26 7.17 -15.76
N LEU A 373 12.39 7.68 -16.64
CA LEU A 373 12.81 8.12 -17.98
C LEU A 373 12.92 9.65 -18.11
N HIS A 374 11.95 10.40 -17.56
CA HIS A 374 11.91 11.87 -17.56
C HIS A 374 11.28 12.46 -16.28
N GLY A 375 11.41 11.77 -15.15
CA GLY A 375 10.78 12.13 -13.88
C GLY A 375 11.74 12.54 -12.77
N THR A 376 11.16 12.96 -11.64
CA THR A 376 11.92 13.29 -10.42
C THR A 376 11.47 12.44 -9.25
N ILE A 377 12.43 12.09 -8.39
CA ILE A 377 12.18 11.48 -7.09
C ILE A 377 12.96 12.30 -6.07
N SER A 378 12.31 12.88 -5.08
CA SER A 378 12.99 13.62 -4.01
C SER A 378 12.53 13.17 -2.64
N ASP A 379 13.38 13.38 -1.63
CA ASP A 379 13.02 13.20 -0.23
C ASP A 379 12.34 11.85 0.05
N SER A 380 12.86 10.77 -0.54
CA SER A 380 12.19 9.48 -0.52
C SER A 380 13.15 8.37 -0.08
N TYR A 381 12.61 7.32 0.54
CA TYR A 381 13.44 6.20 0.98
C TYR A 381 12.83 4.83 0.73
N THR A 382 13.69 3.81 0.72
CA THR A 382 13.22 2.43 0.72
C THR A 382 14.02 1.55 1.68
N THR A 383 13.32 0.63 2.33
CA THR A 383 13.93 -0.47 3.10
C THR A 383 13.70 -1.82 2.42
N SER A 384 13.13 -1.83 1.21
CA SER A 384 12.82 -3.05 0.46
C SER A 384 14.08 -3.81 0.07
N ASP A 385 14.12 -5.11 0.37
CA ASP A 385 15.12 -5.99 -0.22
C ASP A 385 14.75 -6.30 -1.68
N VAL A 386 15.76 -6.40 -2.55
CA VAL A 386 15.59 -6.63 -3.99
C VAL A 386 16.21 -7.97 -4.39
N TYR A 387 15.38 -8.82 -4.98
CA TYR A 387 15.72 -10.17 -5.40
C TYR A 387 15.51 -10.36 -6.90
N THR A 388 16.38 -11.14 -7.53
CA THR A 388 16.15 -11.64 -8.89
C THR A 388 15.77 -13.12 -8.87
N GLU A 389 14.67 -13.49 -9.52
CA GLU A 389 14.38 -14.92 -9.76
C GLU A 389 15.03 -15.41 -11.06
N GLY A 390 16.08 -16.21 -10.92
CA GLY A 390 16.35 -17.28 -11.89
C GLY A 390 16.78 -16.89 -13.31
N GLY A 391 17.77 -16.00 -13.47
CA GLY A 391 18.76 -16.04 -14.54
C GLY A 391 18.24 -15.73 -15.96
N GLY A 392 18.48 -14.48 -16.37
CA GLY A 392 18.48 -13.97 -17.74
C GLY A 392 17.86 -14.88 -18.80
N LEU A 393 16.68 -14.50 -19.29
CA LEU A 393 16.06 -15.15 -20.44
C LEU A 393 17.09 -15.30 -21.56
N THR A 394 17.27 -16.53 -22.02
CA THR A 394 18.02 -16.75 -23.24
C THR A 394 17.18 -16.19 -24.38
N GLY A 395 17.57 -15.04 -24.93
CA GLY A 395 17.01 -14.58 -26.20
C GLY A 395 17.11 -15.70 -27.23
N ALA A 396 16.24 -15.70 -28.24
CA ALA A 396 16.11 -16.76 -29.26
C ALA A 396 17.44 -17.16 -29.99
N ASP A 397 18.51 -16.39 -29.80
CA ASP A 397 19.86 -16.61 -30.33
C ASP A 397 20.84 -17.28 -29.33
N GLY A 398 20.40 -17.65 -28.12
CA GLY A 398 21.25 -18.27 -27.09
C GLY A 398 22.26 -17.32 -26.45
N VAL A 399 21.97 -16.02 -26.49
CA VAL A 399 22.64 -15.00 -25.67
C VAL A 399 21.83 -14.87 -24.40
N GLU A 400 22.45 -15.14 -23.25
CA GLU A 400 21.90 -14.74 -21.95
C GLU A 400 21.75 -13.22 -22.00
N THR A 401 20.52 -12.71 -22.06
CA THR A 401 20.27 -11.30 -21.74
C THR A 401 20.14 -11.27 -20.23
N GLY A 402 21.18 -10.81 -19.55
CA GLY A 402 21.09 -10.55 -18.11
C GLY A 402 20.01 -9.50 -17.84
N ILE A 403 19.55 -9.44 -16.60
CA ILE A 403 18.71 -8.35 -16.13
C ILE A 403 19.57 -7.06 -16.21
N ASP A 404 19.08 -6.09 -16.97
CA ASP A 404 19.80 -4.88 -17.41
C ASP A 404 19.56 -3.72 -16.42
N GLY A 405 19.86 -3.92 -15.13
CA GLY A 405 19.82 -2.85 -14.12
C GLY A 405 18.94 -3.15 -12.92
N ILE A 406 19.55 -3.78 -11.91
CA ILE A 406 18.97 -3.90 -10.56
C ILE A 406 19.62 -2.90 -9.60
N GLY A 407 18.82 -2.08 -8.92
CA GLY A 407 19.31 -1.15 -7.90
C GLY A 407 18.64 -1.33 -6.55
N GLY A 408 19.30 -0.93 -5.47
CA GLY A 408 18.65 -0.89 -4.15
C GLY A 408 17.61 0.23 -4.02
N PHE A 409 17.75 1.31 -4.79
CA PHE A 409 16.77 2.39 -4.87
C PHE A 409 16.08 2.40 -6.24
N ILE A 410 16.85 2.50 -7.34
CA ILE A 410 16.29 2.59 -8.71
C ILE A 410 16.90 1.52 -9.62
N GLY A 411 16.07 0.85 -10.43
CA GLY A 411 16.56 -0.05 -11.48
C GLY A 411 17.34 0.71 -12.55
N VAL A 412 16.66 1.59 -13.31
CA VAL A 412 17.29 2.42 -14.34
C VAL A 412 16.82 3.88 -14.32
N ALA A 413 17.72 4.82 -14.55
CA ALA A 413 17.41 6.23 -14.76
C ALA A 413 17.94 6.73 -16.12
N GLN A 414 17.11 7.44 -16.89
CA GLN A 414 17.48 8.10 -18.15
C GLN A 414 17.64 9.64 -17.99
N SER A 415 17.78 10.35 -19.11
CA SER A 415 18.21 11.75 -19.15
C SER A 415 17.22 12.75 -18.52
N ASP A 416 17.76 13.83 -17.94
CA ASP A 416 17.02 14.95 -17.34
C ASP A 416 16.25 14.63 -16.04
N ASN A 417 16.40 13.41 -15.52
CA ASN A 417 15.88 13.00 -14.21
C ASN A 417 16.63 13.66 -13.06
N GLY A 418 15.94 13.83 -11.93
CA GLY A 418 16.53 14.26 -10.67
C GLY A 418 16.08 13.33 -9.55
N VAL A 419 16.97 12.45 -9.10
CA VAL A 419 16.82 11.72 -7.84
C VAL A 419 17.60 12.50 -6.80
N THR A 420 16.93 13.09 -5.82
CA THR A 420 17.60 13.91 -4.81
C THR A 420 17.20 13.52 -3.41
N ASP A 421 18.09 13.76 -2.45
CA ASP A 421 17.74 13.74 -1.03
C ASP A 421 17.11 12.40 -0.59
N SER A 422 17.56 11.29 -1.18
CA SER A 422 16.89 9.98 -1.08
C SER A 422 17.85 8.88 -0.64
N TYR A 423 17.33 7.82 0.00
CA TYR A 423 18.19 6.72 0.43
C TYR A 423 17.58 5.32 0.31
N THR A 424 18.45 4.31 0.26
CA THR A 424 18.06 2.90 0.41
C THR A 424 18.79 2.22 1.56
N ALA A 425 18.07 1.41 2.34
CA ALA A 425 18.62 0.56 3.38
C ALA A 425 18.52 -0.94 3.06
N GLY A 426 17.78 -1.33 2.01
CA GLY A 426 17.56 -2.73 1.63
C GLY A 426 18.78 -3.41 1.03
N GLU A 427 18.81 -4.74 1.08
CA GLU A 427 19.82 -5.59 0.45
C GLU A 427 19.48 -5.84 -1.03
N VAL A 428 20.51 -5.88 -1.89
CA VAL A 428 20.37 -6.23 -3.30
C VAL A 428 20.99 -7.60 -3.56
N THR A 429 20.15 -8.59 -3.88
CA THR A 429 20.56 -9.97 -4.19
C THR A 429 20.27 -10.30 -5.65
N ILE A 430 21.33 -10.34 -6.48
CA ILE A 430 21.23 -10.62 -7.92
C ILE A 430 21.86 -11.96 -8.33
N GLY A 431 21.42 -12.53 -9.45
CA GLY A 431 21.96 -13.75 -10.02
C GLY A 431 23.33 -13.58 -10.70
N ASP A 432 24.06 -14.69 -10.91
CA ASP A 432 25.42 -14.76 -11.46
C ASP A 432 25.62 -14.09 -12.85
N ASN A 433 24.55 -13.66 -13.53
CA ASN A 433 24.55 -13.11 -14.89
C ASN A 433 23.88 -11.72 -15.01
N ASP A 434 23.46 -11.13 -13.90
CA ASP A 434 22.72 -9.88 -13.87
C ASP A 434 23.65 -8.69 -13.59
N SER A 435 23.23 -7.49 -14.00
CA SER A 435 23.97 -6.26 -13.71
C SER A 435 23.18 -5.42 -12.71
N GLY A 436 23.85 -4.99 -11.64
CA GLY A 436 23.22 -4.16 -10.63
C GLY A 436 24.18 -3.26 -9.88
N GLY A 437 23.62 -2.38 -9.07
CA GLY A 437 24.33 -1.52 -8.15
C GLY A 437 23.60 -1.40 -6.82
N THR A 438 24.32 -1.02 -5.77
CA THR A 438 23.73 -0.91 -4.43
C THR A 438 22.66 0.17 -4.37
N PHE A 439 22.83 1.29 -5.07
CA PHE A 439 21.81 2.34 -5.15
C PHE A 439 21.04 2.28 -6.48
N ALA A 440 21.76 2.29 -7.61
CA ALA A 440 21.13 2.27 -8.93
C ALA A 440 21.67 1.15 -9.82
N GLY A 441 20.79 0.47 -10.55
CA GLY A 441 21.20 -0.56 -11.52
C GLY A 441 21.87 0.03 -12.76
N GLY A 442 21.33 1.13 -13.28
CA GLY A 442 21.87 1.81 -14.45
C GLY A 442 21.49 3.29 -14.54
N VAL A 443 22.39 4.11 -15.06
CA VAL A 443 22.15 5.53 -15.35
C VAL A 443 22.62 5.87 -16.77
N GLU A 444 21.67 6.24 -17.63
CA GLU A 444 21.93 6.72 -18.99
C GLU A 444 22.07 8.25 -19.00
N LYS A 445 23.30 8.76 -19.18
CA LYS A 445 23.56 10.21 -19.10
C LYS A 445 23.15 10.95 -20.39
N GLY A 446 22.11 11.77 -20.27
CA GLY A 446 21.76 12.83 -21.23
C GLY A 446 22.70 14.02 -21.22
N SER A 447 22.44 15.03 -22.06
CA SER A 447 23.47 16.01 -22.40
C SER A 447 23.81 17.06 -21.34
N GLU A 448 23.02 17.37 -20.30
CA GLU A 448 23.36 18.48 -19.37
C GLU A 448 22.95 18.40 -17.86
N THR A 449 22.35 17.33 -17.31
CA THR A 449 22.06 17.24 -15.85
C THR A 449 22.55 15.95 -15.18
N THR A 450 22.82 16.04 -13.88
CA THR A 450 23.17 14.99 -12.92
C THR A 450 21.90 14.22 -12.58
N ALA A 451 21.91 12.88 -12.73
CA ALA A 451 20.71 12.06 -12.56
C ALA A 451 20.38 11.77 -11.09
N ILE A 452 21.39 11.86 -10.20
CA ILE A 452 21.28 11.53 -8.78
C ILE A 452 22.13 12.53 -7.99
N GLU A 453 21.58 13.13 -6.95
CA GLU A 453 22.25 14.07 -6.05
C GLU A 453 21.87 13.78 -4.59
N ASN A 454 22.76 14.10 -3.65
CA ASN A 454 22.51 14.03 -2.21
C ASN A 454 21.81 12.72 -1.76
N SER A 455 22.24 11.59 -2.32
CA SER A 455 21.57 10.31 -2.10
C SER A 455 22.48 9.29 -1.41
N TYR A 456 21.88 8.36 -0.66
CA TYR A 456 22.61 7.51 0.29
C TYR A 456 22.23 6.03 0.17
N TYR A 457 23.16 5.15 0.53
CA TYR A 457 22.85 3.72 0.70
C TYR A 457 23.55 3.16 1.93
N ASN A 458 22.94 2.14 2.54
CA ASN A 458 23.57 1.40 3.62
C ASN A 458 24.71 0.53 3.08
N ALA A 459 25.94 0.87 3.44
CA ALA A 459 27.15 0.17 3.04
C ALA A 459 27.33 -1.19 3.73
N GLU A 460 26.55 -1.50 4.77
CA GLU A 460 26.57 -2.78 5.47
C GLU A 460 25.66 -3.84 4.83
N THR A 461 24.56 -3.42 4.18
CA THR A 461 23.71 -4.29 3.35
C THR A 461 24.18 -4.38 1.90
N ALA A 462 25.14 -3.54 1.51
CA ALA A 462 25.77 -3.58 0.21
C ALA A 462 26.56 -4.88 -0.01
N ASP A 463 26.27 -5.59 -1.10
CA ASP A 463 27.16 -6.66 -1.58
C ASP A 463 28.50 -6.07 -2.02
N GLU A 464 29.61 -6.59 -1.48
CA GLU A 464 30.98 -6.16 -1.81
C GLU A 464 31.34 -6.29 -3.31
N GLU A 465 30.57 -7.07 -4.08
CA GLU A 465 30.75 -7.25 -5.52
C GLU A 465 30.02 -6.19 -6.38
N LEU A 466 29.09 -5.43 -5.80
CA LEU A 466 28.34 -4.38 -6.50
C LEU A 466 29.02 -3.01 -6.38
N SER A 467 28.90 -2.20 -7.43
CA SER A 467 29.21 -0.77 -7.37
C SER A 467 28.01 0.02 -6.86
N GLU A 468 28.21 1.29 -6.52
CA GLU A 468 27.12 2.19 -6.12
C GLU A 468 26.08 2.31 -7.24
N VAL A 469 26.57 2.41 -8.48
CA VAL A 469 25.78 2.39 -9.72
C VAL A 469 26.31 1.28 -10.63
N GLY A 470 25.45 0.35 -11.05
CA GLY A 470 25.85 -0.86 -11.79
C GLY A 470 26.38 -0.59 -13.20
N SER A 471 25.69 0.27 -13.96
CA SER A 471 26.13 0.72 -15.28
C SER A 471 25.94 2.22 -15.46
N SER A 472 26.95 2.92 -15.99
CA SER A 472 26.85 4.35 -16.28
C SER A 472 27.52 4.71 -17.60
N GLU A 473 26.81 5.46 -18.46
CA GLU A 473 27.42 6.09 -19.64
C GLU A 473 28.04 7.46 -19.26
N GLY A 474 29.16 7.44 -18.53
CA GLY A 474 29.89 8.66 -18.12
C GLY A 474 30.73 8.45 -16.86
N GLU A 475 31.66 9.35 -16.53
CA GLU A 475 32.21 9.38 -15.16
C GLU A 475 31.15 10.09 -14.28
N LEU A 476 30.62 9.39 -13.27
CA LEU A 476 29.86 9.99 -12.18
C LEU A 476 30.73 11.04 -11.49
N GLU A 477 30.17 12.20 -11.13
CA GLU A 477 30.92 13.17 -10.34
C GLU A 477 31.12 12.64 -8.91
N GLU A 478 32.18 13.08 -8.24
CA GLU A 478 32.43 12.74 -6.84
C GLU A 478 31.26 13.28 -6.00
N ASN A 479 30.58 12.43 -5.20
CA ASN A 479 29.45 12.73 -4.29
C ASN A 479 28.01 12.70 -4.86
N GLU A 480 27.73 12.00 -5.96
CA GLU A 480 26.34 11.80 -6.43
C GLU A 480 25.56 10.79 -5.56
N VAL A 481 26.24 9.76 -5.06
CA VAL A 481 25.70 8.73 -4.14
C VAL A 481 26.74 8.40 -3.07
N THR A 482 26.34 8.33 -1.80
CA THR A 482 27.23 8.12 -0.65
C THR A 482 26.87 6.86 0.13
N GLY A 483 27.82 5.93 0.26
CA GLY A 483 27.69 4.77 1.15
C GLY A 483 28.02 5.13 2.59
N LEU A 484 27.09 4.88 3.50
CA LEU A 484 27.22 5.12 4.94
C LEU A 484 26.97 3.84 5.72
N SER A 485 27.58 3.67 6.89
CA SER A 485 27.21 2.56 7.78
C SER A 485 25.82 2.78 8.38
N GLU A 486 25.15 1.71 8.83
CA GLU A 486 23.87 1.80 9.54
C GLU A 486 23.93 2.84 10.65
N GLY A 487 24.98 2.83 11.48
CA GLY A 487 25.13 3.81 12.56
C GLY A 487 25.42 5.25 12.13
N GLU A 488 25.81 5.50 10.87
CA GLU A 488 25.92 6.84 10.27
C GLU A 488 24.61 7.30 9.63
N MET A 489 23.67 6.39 9.36
CA MET A 489 22.35 6.67 8.79
C MET A 489 21.23 6.72 9.83
N THR A 490 21.54 6.50 11.11
CA THR A 490 20.57 6.42 12.21
C THR A 490 20.90 7.42 13.33
N GLY A 491 19.88 7.84 14.09
CA GLY A 491 20.07 8.74 15.22
C GLY A 491 20.64 10.11 14.86
N ASP A 492 21.14 10.81 15.89
CA ASP A 492 21.87 12.07 15.76
C ASP A 492 23.05 11.99 14.76
N ASN A 493 23.56 10.79 14.46
CA ASN A 493 24.65 10.64 13.50
C ASN A 493 24.17 10.88 12.06
N ALA A 494 22.90 10.61 11.74
CA ALA A 494 22.34 10.89 10.43
C ALA A 494 22.42 12.39 10.11
N GLU A 495 22.09 13.27 11.06
CA GLU A 495 22.25 14.73 10.92
C GLU A 495 23.71 15.16 10.66
N GLU A 496 24.69 14.39 11.13
CA GLU A 496 26.11 14.69 10.93
C GLU A 496 26.67 14.19 9.59
N HIS A 497 26.06 13.17 8.98
CA HIS A 497 26.60 12.45 7.82
C HIS A 497 25.73 12.55 6.56
N MET A 498 24.45 12.88 6.71
CA MET A 498 23.50 13.07 5.62
C MET A 498 23.15 14.57 5.53
N GLU A 499 23.24 15.15 4.34
CA GLU A 499 22.87 16.55 4.08
C GLU A 499 21.36 16.69 3.76
N LEU A 500 20.50 15.94 4.45
CA LEU A 500 19.04 16.02 4.32
C LEU A 500 18.45 17.18 5.13
N ASP A 501 17.21 17.59 4.84
CA ASP A 501 16.51 18.62 5.59
C ASP A 501 15.85 18.07 6.87
N PHE A 502 16.64 18.00 7.95
CA PHE A 502 16.17 17.58 9.27
C PHE A 502 15.43 18.69 10.07
N GLU A 503 15.21 19.87 9.49
CA GLU A 503 14.41 20.91 10.14
C GLU A 503 12.91 20.71 9.90
N ASP A 504 12.54 20.30 8.68
CA ASP A 504 11.15 20.26 8.23
C ASP A 504 10.73 18.91 7.59
N THR A 505 11.60 18.21 6.84
CA THR A 505 11.22 17.02 6.04
C THR A 505 11.60 15.72 6.71
N TRP A 506 12.81 15.61 7.24
CA TRP A 506 13.35 14.38 7.81
C TRP A 506 13.41 14.43 9.34
N TYR A 507 13.10 13.30 9.98
CA TYR A 507 13.21 13.12 11.42
C TYR A 507 14.20 12.01 11.76
N THR A 508 15.00 12.21 12.82
CA THR A 508 15.94 11.21 13.32
C THR A 508 15.60 10.84 14.77
N GLY A 509 15.16 9.60 14.97
CA GLY A 509 15.14 8.91 16.28
C GLY A 509 16.25 7.85 16.34
N ASP A 510 16.14 6.81 17.16
CA ASP A 510 17.16 5.74 17.23
C ASP A 510 17.22 4.83 15.97
N ALA A 511 16.31 5.03 15.01
CA ALA A 511 16.22 4.30 13.73
C ALA A 511 16.82 5.08 12.56
N TYR A 512 16.67 4.55 11.33
CA TYR A 512 17.00 5.29 10.10
C TYR A 512 16.21 6.60 10.04
N ALA A 513 16.71 7.59 9.28
CA ALA A 513 15.97 8.84 9.07
C ALA A 513 14.59 8.56 8.46
N LEU A 514 13.53 9.02 9.08
CA LEU A 514 12.15 8.85 8.62
C LEU A 514 11.60 10.17 8.10
N LEU A 515 10.51 10.14 7.36
CA LEU A 515 9.81 11.38 7.00
C LEU A 515 9.09 11.93 8.23
N SER A 516 9.06 13.25 8.36
CA SER A 516 8.51 13.90 9.55
C SER A 516 7.00 13.67 9.68
N ASP A 517 6.31 13.52 8.57
CA ASP A 517 4.89 13.17 8.52
C ASP A 517 4.63 11.72 8.99
N ASP A 518 5.66 10.86 9.06
CA ASP A 518 5.56 9.50 9.60
C ASP A 518 5.62 9.48 11.14
N ILE A 519 5.79 10.64 11.79
CA ILE A 519 6.07 10.76 13.23
C ILE A 519 4.99 11.60 13.92
N HIS A 520 4.33 11.00 14.92
CA HIS A 520 3.31 11.68 15.71
C HIS A 520 3.78 11.95 17.14
N ASP A 521 3.41 13.11 17.66
CA ASP A 521 3.64 13.48 19.06
C ASP A 521 2.70 12.69 19.99
N VAL A 522 3.28 12.06 20.99
CA VAL A 522 2.59 11.45 22.12
C VAL A 522 2.65 12.42 23.30
N GLU A 523 1.53 13.09 23.56
CA GLU A 523 1.39 13.93 24.76
C GLU A 523 0.92 13.09 25.95
N LEU A 524 1.79 12.89 26.94
CA LEU A 524 1.49 12.14 28.15
C LEU A 524 1.42 13.04 29.38
N THR A 525 0.24 13.14 29.98
CA THR A 525 0.07 13.81 31.28
C THR A 525 0.09 12.81 32.42
N VAL A 526 1.04 12.95 33.33
CA VAL A 526 1.21 12.09 34.51
C VAL A 526 0.75 12.82 35.77
N ILE A 527 -0.21 12.21 36.45
CA ILE A 527 -0.81 12.77 37.67
C ILE A 527 -0.81 11.76 38.82
N ASN A 528 -0.85 12.24 40.06
CA ASN A 528 -1.06 11.44 41.26
C ASN A 528 -2.21 12.03 42.08
N ASN A 529 -3.34 11.33 42.14
CA ASN A 529 -4.57 11.82 42.76
C ASN A 529 -4.98 13.23 42.27
N GLY A 530 -4.81 13.50 40.98
CA GLY A 530 -5.12 14.79 40.34
C GLY A 530 -4.08 15.91 40.52
N ASP A 531 -2.94 15.65 41.16
CA ASP A 531 -1.80 16.59 41.21
C ASP A 531 -0.71 16.14 40.19
N PRO A 532 -0.12 17.04 39.39
CA PRO A 532 0.96 16.69 38.47
C PRO A 532 2.17 16.03 39.14
N VAL A 533 2.80 15.11 38.43
CA VAL A 533 4.05 14.45 38.85
C VAL A 533 5.19 14.99 38.00
N GLU A 534 6.12 15.72 38.62
CA GLU A 534 7.37 16.21 38.01
C GLU A 534 8.45 15.12 38.15
N ASP A 535 9.38 15.05 37.20
CA ASP A 535 10.51 14.10 37.21
C ASP A 535 10.07 12.62 37.24
N ALA A 536 8.96 12.29 36.58
CA ALA A 536 8.61 10.90 36.22
C ALA A 536 9.25 10.54 34.87
N GLU A 537 9.97 9.42 34.85
CA GLU A 537 10.60 8.84 33.66
C GLU A 537 9.51 8.15 32.83
N VAL A 538 9.46 8.44 31.53
CA VAL A 538 8.48 7.91 30.57
C VAL A 538 9.25 7.18 29.48
N GLU A 539 8.92 5.92 29.24
CA GLU A 539 9.50 5.10 28.16
C GLU A 539 8.37 4.67 27.22
N ILE A 540 8.56 4.83 25.91
CA ILE A 540 7.70 4.23 24.89
C ILE A 540 8.40 2.99 24.37
N ILE A 541 7.71 1.85 24.43
CA ILE A 541 8.29 0.52 24.22
C ILE A 541 7.54 -0.16 23.08
N GLN A 542 8.29 -0.71 22.12
CA GLN A 542 7.77 -1.58 21.06
C GLN A 542 8.42 -2.96 21.18
N GLY A 543 7.62 -3.99 21.45
CA GLY A 543 8.14 -5.34 21.70
C GLY A 543 8.98 -5.41 22.99
N GLU A 544 10.30 -5.56 22.85
CA GLU A 544 11.27 -5.59 23.97
C GLU A 544 12.21 -4.36 23.97
N GLU A 545 12.04 -3.42 23.04
CA GLU A 545 12.94 -2.29 22.82
C GLU A 545 12.28 -0.97 23.24
N ILE A 546 13.05 -0.13 23.93
CA ILE A 546 12.65 1.24 24.26
C ILE A 546 12.92 2.07 23.00
N VAL A 547 11.85 2.62 22.43
CA VAL A 547 11.89 3.42 21.19
C VAL A 547 12.24 4.87 21.49
N THR A 548 11.75 5.39 22.61
CA THR A 548 12.07 6.76 23.07
C THR A 548 11.80 6.91 24.56
N GLU A 549 12.52 7.84 25.18
CA GLU A 549 12.44 8.17 26.59
C GLU A 549 12.17 9.67 26.77
N SER A 550 11.37 10.04 27.76
CA SER A 550 11.07 11.42 28.12
C SER A 550 10.95 11.56 29.64
N GLU A 551 10.91 12.78 30.13
CA GLU A 551 10.73 13.08 31.56
C GLU A 551 9.67 14.18 31.71
N THR A 552 8.77 13.99 32.66
CA THR A 552 7.65 14.91 32.91
C THR A 552 8.11 16.24 33.52
N ASP A 553 7.54 17.33 33.04
CA ASP A 553 7.83 18.68 33.50
C ASP A 553 7.09 19.08 34.80
N GLU A 554 7.16 20.37 35.20
CA GLU A 554 6.50 20.87 36.42
C GLU A 554 4.96 20.79 36.39
N ASP A 555 4.37 20.64 35.20
CA ASP A 555 2.94 20.46 34.96
C ASP A 555 2.58 18.98 34.74
N GLY A 556 3.55 18.07 34.87
CA GLY A 556 3.41 16.62 34.73
C GLY A 556 3.29 16.16 33.29
N LEU A 557 3.67 17.01 32.33
CA LEU A 557 3.59 16.70 30.91
C LEU A 557 4.93 16.15 30.42
N ALA A 558 4.90 15.00 29.76
CA ALA A 558 5.97 14.51 28.91
C ALA A 558 5.46 14.51 27.46
N VAL A 559 6.29 15.00 26.55
CA VAL A 559 6.04 14.91 25.11
C VAL A 559 7.19 14.10 24.52
N THR A 560 6.85 13.19 23.63
CA THR A 560 7.79 12.40 22.84
C THR A 560 7.17 12.11 21.49
N SER A 561 7.94 11.68 20.51
CA SER A 561 7.46 11.52 19.13
C SER A 561 7.86 10.13 18.62
N VAL A 562 6.90 9.40 18.07
CA VAL A 562 7.09 8.03 17.54
C VAL A 562 6.24 7.82 16.28
N GLN A 563 6.53 6.78 15.51
CA GLN A 563 5.74 6.44 14.33
C GLN A 563 4.31 6.00 14.66
N GLU A 564 3.43 5.99 13.67
CA GLU A 564 2.11 5.38 13.81
C GLU A 564 2.26 3.87 14.12
N SER A 565 1.93 3.47 15.36
CA SER A 565 1.99 2.06 15.76
C SER A 565 1.31 1.80 17.10
N ALA A 566 1.27 0.52 17.48
CA ALA A 566 0.91 0.11 18.83
C ALA A 566 2.16 0.04 19.73
N TYR A 567 2.12 0.75 20.85
CA TYR A 567 3.22 0.81 21.83
C TYR A 567 2.75 0.46 23.24
N THR A 568 3.71 0.17 24.10
CA THR A 568 3.53 0.17 25.56
C THR A 568 4.22 1.39 26.14
N VAL A 569 3.50 2.24 26.83
CA VAL A 569 4.06 3.33 27.63
C VAL A 569 4.37 2.79 29.02
N SER A 570 5.60 2.97 29.49
CA SER A 570 5.99 2.78 30.88
C SER A 570 6.23 4.14 31.54
N VAL A 571 5.73 4.33 32.75
CA VAL A 571 5.99 5.53 33.55
C VAL A 571 6.51 5.11 34.92
N GLU A 572 7.71 5.54 35.24
CA GLU A 572 8.37 5.30 36.53
C GLU A 572 8.52 6.60 37.32
N HIS A 573 8.15 6.57 38.60
CA HIS A 573 8.44 7.64 39.54
C HIS A 573 8.77 7.08 40.93
N GLY A 574 10.06 6.98 41.26
CA GLY A 574 10.53 6.50 42.55
C GLY A 574 10.50 4.96 42.68
N GLU A 575 9.52 4.42 43.40
CA GLU A 575 9.29 2.95 43.50
C GLU A 575 7.99 2.53 42.79
N ASP A 576 7.28 3.47 42.18
CA ASP A 576 6.01 3.25 41.48
C ASP A 576 6.27 3.19 39.97
N GLU A 577 5.65 2.21 39.29
CA GLU A 577 5.74 1.97 37.85
C GLU A 577 4.32 1.67 37.32
N ILE A 578 3.97 2.25 36.17
CA ILE A 578 2.71 2.00 35.45
C ILE A 578 3.04 1.71 34.01
N THR A 579 2.40 0.69 33.45
CA THR A 579 2.45 0.40 32.01
C THR A 579 1.05 0.41 31.40
N GLU A 580 0.91 0.98 30.20
CA GLU A 580 -0.33 1.04 29.44
C GLU A 580 -0.05 0.88 27.95
N ASN A 581 -0.90 0.14 27.24
CA ASN A 581 -0.79 0.04 25.79
C ASN A 581 -1.51 1.23 25.13
N ILE A 582 -0.84 1.86 24.18
CA ILE A 582 -1.41 2.92 23.35
C ILE A 582 -1.32 2.52 21.88
N VAL A 583 -2.20 3.11 21.08
CA VAL A 583 -2.03 3.21 19.64
C VAL A 583 -1.74 4.67 19.37
N VAL A 584 -0.70 4.94 18.59
CA VAL A 584 -0.27 6.28 18.21
C VAL A 584 -0.85 6.59 16.84
N ASP A 585 -1.43 7.77 16.71
CA ASP A 585 -2.07 8.40 15.56
C ASP A 585 -1.90 9.93 15.66
N ASP A 586 -2.42 10.68 14.68
CA ASP A 586 -2.34 12.15 14.59
C ASP A 586 -2.80 12.93 15.84
N ASP A 587 -3.64 12.34 16.70
CA ASP A 587 -4.27 13.03 17.84
C ASP A 587 -3.95 12.36 19.19
N THR A 588 -2.88 11.55 19.26
CA THR A 588 -2.60 10.73 20.42
C THR A 588 -2.20 11.54 21.65
N SER A 589 -3.12 11.57 22.62
CA SER A 589 -2.90 12.13 23.95
C SER A 589 -3.39 11.19 25.03
N ALA A 590 -2.60 11.01 26.08
CA ALA A 590 -2.88 10.09 27.17
C ALA A 590 -2.70 10.77 28.55
N THR A 591 -3.49 10.33 29.53
CA THR A 591 -3.32 10.71 30.93
C THR A 591 -3.17 9.46 31.79
N LEU A 592 -2.07 9.36 32.52
CA LEU A 592 -1.81 8.28 33.47
C LEU A 592 -1.89 8.80 34.91
N GLU A 593 -2.70 8.11 35.72
CA GLU A 593 -2.92 8.49 37.12
C GLU A 593 -2.39 7.44 38.10
N PHE A 594 -1.46 7.86 38.95
CA PHE A 594 -1.06 7.16 40.16
C PHE A 594 -2.08 7.41 41.28
N THR A 595 -2.45 6.36 42.02
CA THR A 595 -3.18 6.52 43.28
C THR A 595 -2.25 6.21 44.45
N SER A 596 -1.69 7.23 45.10
CA SER A 596 -1.00 7.01 46.37
C SER A 596 -2.00 6.69 47.50
N GLU A 597 -1.85 5.53 48.16
CA GLU A 597 -2.50 5.34 49.46
C GLU A 597 -1.80 6.23 50.48
N ALA A 598 -2.42 7.38 50.79
CA ALA A 598 -1.92 8.29 51.81
C ALA A 598 -1.56 7.52 53.10
N GLY A 599 -0.28 7.58 53.48
CA GLY A 599 0.23 7.14 54.77
C GLY A 599 -0.51 7.83 55.93
N GLY A 600 -1.58 7.20 56.40
CA GLY A 600 -2.24 7.52 57.65
C GLY A 600 -1.40 7.01 58.83
N GLY A 601 -0.56 7.86 59.40
CA GLY A 601 0.20 7.54 60.61
C GLY A 601 -0.72 7.01 61.73
N GLY A 602 -0.54 5.74 62.13
CA GLY A 602 -1.37 5.17 63.19
C GLY A 602 -1.21 3.69 63.55
N GLY A 603 0.00 3.15 63.66
CA GLY A 603 0.29 2.03 64.57
C GLY A 603 0.08 0.58 64.08
N ALA A 604 1.22 -0.11 63.92
CA ALA A 604 1.47 -1.55 64.12
C ALA A 604 0.37 -2.56 63.73
N GLY A 605 0.57 -3.21 62.59
CA GLY A 605 -0.08 -4.48 62.24
C GLY A 605 0.28 -4.89 60.81
N ASP A 606 1.19 -5.84 60.71
CA ASP A 606 1.42 -6.76 59.58
C ASP A 606 0.10 -7.11 58.85
N ASP A 607 0.03 -6.77 57.55
CA ASP A 607 -0.58 -7.55 56.45
C ASP A 607 -0.65 -6.63 55.20
N GLY A 608 0.03 -7.04 54.12
CA GLY A 608 0.09 -6.30 52.86
C GLY A 608 -1.29 -6.07 52.23
N ILE A 609 -1.53 -4.82 51.84
CA ILE A 609 -2.66 -4.40 51.01
C ILE A 609 -2.08 -4.17 49.61
N PRO A 610 -2.63 -4.77 48.54
CA PRO A 610 -2.16 -4.50 47.19
C PRO A 610 -2.54 -3.07 46.79
N LEU A 611 -1.63 -2.36 46.14
CA LEU A 611 -1.94 -1.19 45.33
C LEU A 611 -3.10 -1.55 44.37
N VAL A 612 -4.12 -0.72 44.31
CA VAL A 612 -5.18 -0.85 43.30
C VAL A 612 -4.97 0.27 42.31
N LEU A 613 -4.32 -0.08 41.20
CA LEU A 613 -4.16 0.77 40.03
C LEU A 613 -5.53 0.96 39.36
N VAL A 614 -5.90 2.20 39.08
CA VAL A 614 -7.04 2.51 38.22
C VAL A 614 -6.51 3.45 37.15
N GLY A 615 -6.00 2.89 36.06
CA GLY A 615 -5.83 3.67 34.83
C GLY A 615 -7.21 4.10 34.36
N ILE A 616 -7.49 5.40 34.39
CA ILE A 616 -8.61 5.97 33.64
C ILE A 616 -8.00 6.61 32.41
N VAL A 617 -7.93 5.83 31.33
CA VAL A 617 -7.66 6.36 30.00
C VAL A 617 -8.89 7.17 29.59
N ILE A 618 -8.76 8.50 29.54
CA ILE A 618 -9.61 9.31 28.66
C ILE A 618 -8.82 9.43 27.36
N ALA A 619 -8.80 8.36 26.58
CA ALA A 619 -8.46 8.48 25.17
C ALA A 619 -9.63 9.23 24.53
N VAL A 620 -9.32 10.31 23.81
CA VAL A 620 -10.22 10.78 22.76
C VAL A 620 -10.08 9.72 21.66
N ILE A 621 -10.86 8.64 21.78
CA ILE A 621 -10.87 7.56 20.79
C ILE A 621 -11.58 8.10 19.56
N THR A 622 -10.83 8.38 18.51
CA THR A 622 -11.34 8.44 17.14
C THR A 622 -10.77 7.25 16.37
N VAL A 623 -11.10 6.02 16.78
CA VAL A 623 -10.81 4.83 15.97
C VAL A 623 -12.01 3.90 15.97
N LEU A 624 -12.71 3.87 14.83
CA LEU A 624 -13.56 2.78 14.40
C LEU A 624 -12.93 2.23 13.11
N ALA A 625 -12.15 1.15 13.22
CA ALA A 625 -11.91 0.14 12.15
C ALA A 625 -10.78 -0.85 12.54
N GLY A 626 -9.57 -0.39 12.85
CA GLY A 626 -8.39 -1.28 12.95
C GLY A 626 -8.32 -2.26 14.14
N VAL A 627 -9.05 -2.02 15.23
CA VAL A 627 -8.87 -2.76 16.50
C VAL A 627 -9.53 -4.16 16.48
N ILE A 628 -10.41 -4.46 15.53
CA ILE A 628 -11.05 -5.79 15.44
C ILE A 628 -10.08 -6.86 14.91
N GLY A 629 -9.08 -6.49 14.11
CA GLY A 629 -8.05 -7.41 13.61
C GLY A 629 -7.11 -7.94 14.72
N LEU A 630 -6.65 -7.05 15.62
CA LEU A 630 -5.68 -7.43 16.66
C LEU A 630 -6.28 -8.30 17.78
N ILE A 631 -7.58 -8.14 18.09
CA ILE A 631 -8.25 -8.94 19.13
C ILE A 631 -8.44 -10.41 18.69
N VAL A 632 -8.44 -10.69 17.38
CA VAL A 632 -8.52 -12.07 16.88
C VAL A 632 -7.19 -12.82 17.06
N PHE A 633 -6.04 -12.12 17.00
CA PHE A 633 -4.71 -12.74 17.17
C PHE A 633 -4.42 -13.16 18.62
N ALA A 634 -4.83 -12.35 19.61
CA ALA A 634 -4.62 -12.67 21.02
C ALA A 634 -5.55 -13.78 21.57
N SER A 635 -6.56 -14.22 20.81
CA SER A 635 -7.48 -15.29 21.21
C SER A 635 -7.17 -16.68 20.60
N ARG A 636 -6.10 -16.79 19.79
CA ARG A 636 -5.68 -18.03 19.13
C ARG A 636 -4.22 -18.48 19.41
N GLN A 637 -3.65 -18.11 20.56
CA GLN A 637 -2.55 -18.88 21.18
C GLN A 637 -2.99 -19.61 22.45
#